data_AF-A0A151STU1-F1
#
_entry.id   AF-A0A151STU1-F1
#
_cell.length_a   1.000
_cell.length_b   1.000
_cell.length_c   1.000
_cell.angle_alpha   90.00
_cell.angle_beta   90.00
_cell.angle_gamma   90.00
#
_symmetry.space_group_name_H-M   'P 1'
#
loop_
_entity.id
_entity.type
_entity.pdbx_description
1 polymer ?
#
loop_
_entity_poly.entity_id
_entity_poly.type
_entity_poly.pdbx_seq_one_letter_code
_entity_poly.pdbx_strand_id
1 'polypeptide(L)'
;PFVGVNIGTDVSNLPEASELVAFLQVQKITHVRIYDANPDILKALSGTKIGVVISVPNNQLLAMGSSNATAASWIDRNVVAYYPETLITGISVGDEVLTSVPSSAPLILPALESLHNALVASNLHQHIKLSTPHAASIILDPFPPSQAYFNQTLLPVILPLLNFLSRTASPLMMNLYPYYVFMQNKGVVPLDNALFNPLTPNKEMVDPNTLLHYTNVLDAMLDAAYFSMKNLNVTDVLVLVTETGWPAKGDSKEPYATKDNADTYNSNLISHVFDRSGTPLHPETTSSVFIYELFNEDLRAPPLSEANWGLFYGNTTPAYLLHVSGIGTFLANDTTNQTYCIAMDGFDSKTLQAALDWACGPGRANCSQIQPGQSCYQPNNVNNHASYAFDSYYQIEGKAQGTCDFKGVAMITTTDPSHGSCIFPGSKKVSNKTKEVVNSTISSSAGEKLGFKTFNSLKISAINNILHIFLAAFLPTLLKIKTVCSPYAMSWACKKCTFLNPPSQKSECKICLSPASPMGPSSSSSSSPKWSCKACTFLNPYNNPSCQVCGTRCLSNLKDLDDATEHDSSVGSVFFPLRPCNKRKAIDHHDSSERVNLKLKLSQKATDITGDEDTDSGKDFSSFKILSYNVWFREDLELHKRMKAIGDLVQLHSPDLICFQEVTPNIYDIFKQSTWWGVYRCSVSSEMAYSRPYFCMLLSKLPVKSFSNKPFSNSIMGRELCIADVEAASGKSLVVATSHLESPCPAPPKWDQMYSKERVVQANEAINLLKKQPNVVFGGDMNWDDKHDGPYPLQDGWIDAWSQLRPNENGWTYDTKSNQMLTGNRTLQKRLDRFICHFHDFKIASVDMVGMEAIPGVLYNKEKKVRKEVKQLVLPVLPSDHYGLLLTISSK
;
A
#
# COMPACT_ATOMS: atom_id res chain seq x y z
N PRO A 1 -23.97 18.77 2.89
CA PRO A 1 -23.41 17.54 2.30
C PRO A 1 -23.27 17.56 0.76
N PHE A 2 -22.18 16.95 0.31
CA PHE A 2 -22.01 16.28 -0.98
C PHE A 2 -21.26 14.96 -0.72
N VAL A 3 -21.29 14.04 -1.69
CA VAL A 3 -20.32 12.95 -1.78
C VAL A 3 -19.38 13.25 -2.94
N GLY A 4 -18.08 13.16 -2.69
CA GLY A 4 -17.02 13.21 -3.67
C GLY A 4 -16.14 11.95 -3.62
N VAL A 5 -15.06 11.94 -4.40
CA VAL A 5 -14.06 10.87 -4.41
C VAL A 5 -12.65 11.44 -4.33
N ASN A 6 -11.74 10.72 -3.68
CA ASN A 6 -10.30 10.91 -3.84
C ASN A 6 -9.84 10.24 -5.13
N ILE A 7 -8.88 10.85 -5.82
CA ILE A 7 -8.24 10.29 -7.01
C ILE A 7 -6.76 10.08 -6.68
N GLY A 8 -6.42 8.84 -6.33
CA GLY A 8 -5.05 8.37 -6.26
C GLY A 8 -4.35 8.35 -7.62
N THR A 9 -3.03 8.16 -7.60
CA THR A 9 -2.16 8.16 -8.79
C THR A 9 -1.22 6.96 -8.87
N ASP A 10 -1.13 6.13 -7.83
CA ASP A 10 -0.32 4.91 -7.80
C ASP A 10 -1.03 3.74 -8.54
N VAL A 11 -1.53 4.03 -9.75
CA VAL A 11 -2.32 3.13 -10.61
C VAL A 11 -1.54 2.84 -11.90
N SER A 12 -1.28 1.57 -12.20
CA SER A 12 -0.46 1.13 -13.34
C SER A 12 -1.04 1.44 -14.72
N ASN A 13 -2.36 1.64 -14.80
CA ASN A 13 -3.13 1.90 -16.02
C ASN A 13 -4.18 3.00 -15.76
N LEU A 14 -3.75 4.15 -15.22
CA LEU A 14 -4.63 5.29 -14.99
C LEU A 14 -5.14 5.87 -16.34
N PRO A 15 -6.44 6.22 -16.48
CA PRO A 15 -6.95 6.87 -17.69
C PRO A 15 -6.35 8.26 -17.92
N GLU A 16 -6.21 8.66 -19.19
CA GLU A 16 -5.79 10.01 -19.57
C GLU A 16 -6.74 11.07 -19.00
N ALA A 17 -6.21 12.26 -18.67
CA ALA A 17 -6.96 13.27 -17.90
C ALA A 17 -8.33 13.65 -18.51
N SER A 18 -8.44 13.68 -19.84
CA SER A 18 -9.71 13.92 -20.54
C SER A 18 -10.69 12.73 -20.47
N GLU A 19 -10.19 11.50 -20.48
CA GLU A 19 -11.01 10.28 -20.35
C GLU A 19 -11.48 10.11 -18.91
N LEU A 20 -10.61 10.37 -17.93
CA LEU A 20 -10.94 10.46 -16.51
C LEU A 20 -12.07 11.46 -16.26
N VAL A 21 -11.97 12.68 -16.77
CA VAL A 21 -13.02 13.70 -16.56
C VAL A 21 -14.31 13.37 -17.30
N ALA A 22 -14.25 12.79 -18.50
CA ALA A 22 -15.43 12.25 -19.18
C ALA A 22 -16.11 11.14 -18.36
N PHE A 23 -15.32 10.24 -17.75
CA PHE A 23 -15.81 9.20 -16.85
C PHE A 23 -16.49 9.78 -15.60
N LEU A 24 -15.87 10.76 -14.91
CA LEU A 24 -16.47 11.48 -13.78
C LEU A 24 -17.83 12.11 -14.16
N GLN A 25 -17.93 12.70 -15.37
CA GLN A 25 -19.17 13.25 -15.90
C GLN A 25 -20.23 12.20 -16.26
N VAL A 26 -19.84 11.00 -16.70
CA VAL A 26 -20.76 9.87 -16.90
C VAL A 26 -21.32 9.42 -15.54
N GLN A 27 -20.44 9.19 -14.56
CA GLN A 27 -20.78 8.80 -13.20
C GLN A 27 -21.45 9.90 -12.35
N LYS A 28 -21.60 11.12 -12.89
CA LYS A 28 -22.15 12.32 -12.20
C LYS A 28 -21.45 12.64 -10.87
N ILE A 29 -20.17 12.32 -10.77
CA ILE A 29 -19.35 12.72 -9.63
C ILE A 29 -19.21 14.24 -9.67
N THR A 30 -19.68 14.92 -8.62
CA THR A 30 -19.74 16.39 -8.57
C THR A 30 -18.55 17.02 -7.85
N HIS A 31 -17.83 16.24 -7.04
CA HIS A 31 -16.71 16.70 -6.22
C HIS A 31 -15.56 15.68 -6.27
N VAL A 32 -14.33 16.15 -6.44
CA VAL A 32 -13.12 15.32 -6.45
C VAL A 32 -12.00 15.95 -5.60
N ARG A 33 -11.15 15.12 -5.01
CA ARG A 33 -9.90 15.53 -4.35
C ARG A 33 -8.72 14.89 -5.06
N ILE A 34 -7.68 15.69 -5.32
CA ILE A 34 -6.39 15.23 -5.86
C ILE A 34 -5.27 15.52 -4.85
N TYR A 35 -4.27 14.65 -4.80
CA TYR A 35 -3.15 14.72 -3.83
C TYR A 35 -2.03 15.69 -4.24
N ASP A 36 -2.18 16.37 -5.38
CA ASP A 36 -1.28 17.39 -5.88
C ASP A 36 -2.06 18.59 -6.50
N ALA A 37 -1.46 19.29 -7.46
CA ALA A 37 -2.11 20.26 -8.32
C ALA A 37 -1.85 19.95 -9.81
N ASN A 38 -2.12 18.70 -10.23
CA ASN A 38 -1.84 18.22 -11.58
C ASN A 38 -2.45 19.14 -12.67
N PRO A 39 -1.62 19.76 -13.54
CA PRO A 39 -2.08 20.77 -14.46
C PRO A 39 -2.96 20.22 -15.58
N ASP A 40 -2.86 18.94 -15.92
CA ASP A 40 -3.59 18.34 -17.03
C ASP A 40 -4.97 17.84 -16.59
N ILE A 41 -5.10 17.34 -15.36
CA ILE A 41 -6.40 17.13 -14.70
C ILE A 41 -7.11 18.48 -14.51
N LEU A 42 -6.41 19.52 -14.04
CA LEU A 42 -7.00 20.85 -13.85
C LEU A 42 -7.47 21.52 -15.15
N LYS A 43 -6.79 21.28 -16.29
CA LYS A 43 -7.29 21.69 -17.62
C LYS A 43 -8.50 20.88 -18.05
N ALA A 44 -8.47 19.55 -17.88
CA ALA A 44 -9.56 18.67 -18.30
C ALA A 44 -10.88 18.97 -17.55
N LEU A 45 -10.79 19.43 -16.30
CA LEU A 45 -11.92 19.86 -15.49
C LEU A 45 -12.54 21.22 -15.92
N SER A 46 -11.93 21.98 -16.83
CA SER A 46 -12.44 23.30 -17.28
C SER A 46 -13.86 23.19 -17.85
N GLY A 47 -14.75 24.07 -17.40
CA GLY A 47 -16.16 24.14 -17.83
C GLY A 47 -17.07 23.01 -17.34
N THR A 48 -16.52 21.97 -16.70
CA THR A 48 -17.29 20.77 -16.31
C THR A 48 -18.19 20.97 -15.10
N LYS A 49 -17.93 22.00 -14.29
CA LYS A 49 -18.58 22.29 -12.99
C LYS A 49 -18.38 21.23 -11.90
N ILE A 50 -17.46 20.29 -12.10
CA ILE A 50 -17.00 19.39 -11.03
C ILE A 50 -16.14 20.23 -10.07
N GLY A 51 -16.48 20.23 -8.78
CA GLY A 51 -15.71 20.90 -7.74
C GLY A 51 -14.44 20.13 -7.41
N VAL A 52 -13.28 20.79 -7.40
CA VAL A 52 -11.99 20.14 -7.07
C VAL A 52 -11.36 20.72 -5.80
N VAL A 53 -10.94 19.83 -4.91
CA VAL A 53 -9.99 20.13 -3.85
C VAL A 53 -8.61 19.68 -4.33
N ILE A 54 -7.68 20.63 -4.43
CA ILE A 54 -6.27 20.35 -4.77
C ILE A 54 -5.44 20.25 -3.50
N SER A 55 -4.27 19.61 -3.55
CA SER A 55 -3.40 19.50 -2.38
C SER A 55 -2.01 20.10 -2.59
N VAL A 56 -1.44 20.63 -1.51
CA VAL A 56 -0.02 20.94 -1.39
C VAL A 56 0.66 19.68 -0.84
N PRO A 57 1.50 18.97 -1.61
CA PRO A 57 2.15 17.75 -1.11
C PRO A 57 3.08 18.02 0.08
N ASN A 58 3.26 17.03 0.96
CA ASN A 58 4.02 17.20 2.21
C ASN A 58 5.46 17.71 2.00
N ASN A 59 6.11 17.37 0.89
CA ASN A 59 7.45 17.85 0.55
C ASN A 59 7.51 19.35 0.15
N GLN A 60 6.37 20.00 -0.13
CA GLN A 60 6.28 21.43 -0.45
C GLN A 60 5.96 22.30 0.79
N LEU A 61 5.58 21.71 1.92
CA LEU A 61 5.16 22.44 3.13
C LEU A 61 6.23 23.43 3.63
N LEU A 62 7.51 23.02 3.64
CA LEU A 62 8.63 23.90 4.02
C LEU A 62 8.74 25.11 3.10
N ALA A 63 8.53 24.94 1.79
CA ALA A 63 8.60 26.01 0.81
C ALA A 63 7.42 27.00 0.92
N MET A 64 6.22 26.50 1.27
CA MET A 64 5.05 27.35 1.52
C MET A 64 5.15 28.10 2.85
N GLY A 65 5.52 27.41 3.93
CA GLY A 65 5.58 27.97 5.29
C GLY A 65 6.76 28.91 5.55
N SER A 66 7.80 28.88 4.70
CA SER A 66 8.98 29.75 4.86
C SER A 66 8.94 31.02 3.99
N SER A 67 7.98 31.18 3.08
CA SER A 67 7.99 32.27 2.10
C SER A 67 6.62 32.60 1.50
N ASN A 68 6.06 33.74 1.91
CA ASN A 68 4.82 34.29 1.35
C ASN A 68 4.91 34.50 -0.17
N ALA A 69 6.08 34.84 -0.71
CA ALA A 69 6.28 35.00 -2.15
C ALA A 69 6.22 33.67 -2.91
N THR A 70 6.67 32.58 -2.27
CA THR A 70 6.56 31.22 -2.84
C THR A 70 5.11 30.74 -2.78
N ALA A 71 4.40 30.98 -1.68
CA ALA A 71 2.98 30.68 -1.55
C ALA A 71 2.12 31.48 -2.54
N ALA A 72 2.39 32.78 -2.73
CA ALA A 72 1.75 33.59 -3.77
C ALA A 72 1.98 33.01 -5.17
N SER A 73 3.24 32.74 -5.54
CA SER A 73 3.55 32.14 -6.84
C SER A 73 3.01 30.70 -7.01
N TRP A 74 2.65 29.99 -5.94
CA TRP A 74 1.96 28.70 -6.00
C TRP A 74 0.49 28.91 -6.32
N ILE A 75 -0.18 29.84 -5.62
CA ILE A 75 -1.56 30.25 -5.90
C ILE A 75 -1.68 30.85 -7.30
N ASP A 76 -0.76 31.68 -7.79
CA ASP A 76 -0.85 32.21 -9.16
C ASP A 76 -0.85 31.10 -10.23
N ARG A 77 -0.02 30.07 -10.05
CA ARG A 77 0.19 28.98 -11.04
C ARG A 77 -0.84 27.87 -10.97
N ASN A 78 -1.32 27.53 -9.77
CA ASN A 78 -2.16 26.34 -9.53
C ASN A 78 -3.62 26.71 -9.20
N VAL A 79 -3.80 27.95 -8.71
CA VAL A 79 -5.02 28.71 -8.39
C VAL A 79 -5.69 29.48 -9.54
N VAL A 80 -5.10 30.66 -9.75
CA VAL A 80 -5.57 31.77 -10.58
C VAL A 80 -5.48 31.44 -12.06
N ALA A 81 -4.54 30.58 -12.47
CA ALA A 81 -4.39 30.13 -13.85
C ALA A 81 -5.56 29.26 -14.37
N TYR A 82 -6.41 28.71 -13.49
CA TYR A 82 -7.51 27.80 -13.85
C TYR A 82 -8.89 28.27 -13.37
N TYR A 83 -8.94 29.06 -12.29
CA TYR A 83 -10.19 29.62 -11.76
C TYR A 83 -10.63 30.85 -12.59
N PRO A 84 -11.92 31.02 -12.96
CA PRO A 84 -13.09 30.24 -12.52
C PRO A 84 -13.55 29.14 -13.49
N GLU A 85 -12.81 28.85 -14.57
CA GLU A 85 -13.22 27.83 -15.54
C GLU A 85 -13.24 26.43 -14.92
N THR A 86 -12.20 26.11 -14.14
CA THR A 86 -12.14 24.94 -13.27
C THR A 86 -12.56 25.35 -11.87
N LEU A 87 -13.58 24.67 -11.34
CA LEU A 87 -14.21 25.02 -10.06
C LEU A 87 -13.39 24.49 -8.89
N ILE A 88 -12.28 25.16 -8.58
CA ILE A 88 -11.48 24.89 -7.38
C ILE A 88 -12.30 25.36 -6.16
N THR A 89 -12.63 24.45 -5.25
CA THR A 89 -13.46 24.71 -4.06
C THR A 89 -12.66 24.73 -2.75
N GLY A 90 -11.48 24.11 -2.74
CA GLY A 90 -10.59 24.14 -1.58
C GLY A 90 -9.17 23.68 -1.86
N ILE A 91 -8.32 23.84 -0.85
CA ILE A 91 -6.92 23.41 -0.86
C ILE A 91 -6.62 22.67 0.45
N SER A 92 -6.17 21.42 0.34
CA SER A 92 -5.59 20.64 1.44
C SER A 92 -4.09 20.93 1.54
N VAL A 93 -3.65 21.53 2.64
CA VAL A 93 -2.25 21.91 2.86
C VAL A 93 -1.55 20.79 3.63
N GLY A 94 -0.82 19.96 2.89
CA GLY A 94 -0.30 18.69 3.37
C GLY A 94 -1.37 17.59 3.40
N ASP A 95 -0.98 16.43 3.92
CA ASP A 95 -1.85 15.29 4.21
C ASP A 95 -1.29 14.50 5.40
N GLU A 96 -2.13 14.26 6.40
CA GLU A 96 -1.81 13.61 7.69
C GLU A 96 -0.52 14.09 8.39
N VAL A 97 -0.09 15.33 8.18
CA VAL A 97 1.25 15.84 8.56
C VAL A 97 1.62 15.58 10.04
N LEU A 98 0.64 15.68 10.94
CA LEU A 98 0.83 15.48 12.39
C LEU A 98 1.20 14.03 12.77
N THR A 99 0.95 13.06 11.89
CA THR A 99 1.21 11.63 12.09
C THR A 99 2.22 11.07 11.08
N SER A 100 2.19 11.53 9.83
CA SER A 100 3.08 11.08 8.75
C SER A 100 4.47 11.73 8.79
N VAL A 101 4.55 13.04 9.10
CA VAL A 101 5.81 13.80 9.20
C VAL A 101 5.77 14.77 10.40
N PRO A 102 5.75 14.29 11.66
CA PRO A 102 5.48 15.14 12.83
C PRO A 102 6.48 16.29 13.02
N SER A 103 7.71 16.16 12.52
CA SER A 103 8.73 17.23 12.50
C SER A 103 8.32 18.44 11.66
N SER A 104 7.41 18.28 10.70
CA SER A 104 6.86 19.36 9.87
C SER A 104 5.61 20.02 10.48
N ALA A 105 5.11 19.55 11.63
CA ALA A 105 3.93 20.13 12.28
C ALA A 105 4.01 21.65 12.53
N PRO A 106 5.16 22.26 12.91
CA PRO A 106 5.28 23.72 13.07
C PRO A 106 5.12 24.52 11.76
N LEU A 107 5.25 23.88 10.59
CA LEU A 107 5.17 24.54 9.27
C LEU A 107 3.73 24.66 8.76
N ILE A 108 2.78 23.91 9.34
CA ILE A 108 1.38 23.83 8.90
C ILE A 108 0.72 25.22 8.96
N LEU A 109 0.72 25.88 10.12
CA LEU A 109 0.07 27.18 10.29
C LEU A 109 0.74 28.29 9.45
N PRO A 110 2.09 28.45 9.42
CA PRO A 110 2.74 29.38 8.50
C PRO A 110 2.40 29.15 7.02
N ALA A 111 2.29 27.89 6.57
CA ALA A 111 1.90 27.57 5.19
C ALA A 111 0.44 27.96 4.93
N LEU A 112 -0.47 27.65 5.86
CA LEU A 112 -1.88 28.03 5.78
C LEU A 112 -2.06 29.56 5.75
N GLU A 113 -1.39 30.31 6.62
CA GLU A 113 -1.48 31.77 6.65
C GLU A 113 -0.84 32.39 5.39
N SER A 114 0.27 31.87 4.89
CA SER A 114 0.90 32.33 3.64
C SER A 114 0.03 32.12 2.41
N LEU A 115 -0.59 30.93 2.27
CA LEU A 115 -1.51 30.61 1.18
C LEU A 115 -2.84 31.36 1.29
N HIS A 116 -3.36 31.57 2.50
CA HIS A 116 -4.56 32.37 2.72
C HIS A 116 -4.33 33.85 2.35
N ASN A 117 -3.20 34.43 2.74
CA ASN A 117 -2.85 35.81 2.36
C ASN A 117 -2.76 35.98 0.83
N ALA A 118 -2.27 34.97 0.11
CA ALA A 118 -2.29 34.95 -1.36
C ALA A 118 -3.73 34.85 -1.93
N LEU A 119 -4.57 33.96 -1.40
CA LEU A 119 -6.01 33.90 -1.77
C LEU A 119 -6.77 35.19 -1.44
N VAL A 120 -6.36 35.94 -0.40
CA VAL A 120 -6.91 37.27 -0.08
C VAL A 120 -6.50 38.29 -1.14
N ALA A 121 -5.21 38.33 -1.51
CA ALA A 121 -4.71 39.21 -2.59
C ALA A 121 -5.40 38.94 -3.94
N SER A 122 -5.68 37.67 -4.25
CA SER A 122 -6.43 37.27 -5.47
C SER A 122 -7.95 37.40 -5.35
N ASN A 123 -8.49 37.85 -4.20
CA ASN A 123 -9.93 37.91 -3.89
C ASN A 123 -10.69 36.56 -3.92
N LEU A 124 -9.97 35.43 -3.84
CA LEU A 124 -10.52 34.07 -3.90
C LEU A 124 -10.87 33.47 -2.51
N HIS A 125 -10.37 34.05 -1.42
CA HIS A 125 -10.49 33.56 -0.04
C HIS A 125 -11.93 33.25 0.46
N GLN A 126 -12.97 33.81 -0.16
CA GLN A 126 -14.37 33.52 0.19
C GLN A 126 -14.92 32.28 -0.53
N HIS A 127 -14.38 31.99 -1.73
CA HIS A 127 -14.83 30.91 -2.63
C HIS A 127 -14.02 29.62 -2.44
N ILE A 128 -12.75 29.75 -2.05
CA ILE A 128 -11.79 28.64 -1.93
C ILE A 128 -11.39 28.50 -0.46
N LYS A 129 -11.72 27.36 0.15
CA LYS A 129 -11.44 27.09 1.57
C LYS A 129 -10.09 26.41 1.77
N LEU A 130 -9.43 26.73 2.89
CA LEU A 130 -8.04 26.34 3.14
C LEU A 130 -7.94 25.59 4.48
N SER A 131 -7.44 24.36 4.47
CA SER A 131 -7.32 23.52 5.67
C SER A 131 -6.24 22.44 5.47
N THR A 132 -6.09 21.53 6.43
CA THR A 132 -5.08 20.45 6.45
C THR A 132 -5.75 19.14 6.86
N PRO A 133 -5.70 18.08 6.05
CA PRO A 133 -6.19 16.75 6.41
C PRO A 133 -5.46 16.17 7.62
N HIS A 134 -6.20 15.48 8.50
CA HIS A 134 -5.68 14.87 9.71
C HIS A 134 -6.22 13.45 9.90
N ALA A 135 -5.33 12.53 10.27
CA ALA A 135 -5.69 11.20 10.71
C ALA A 135 -6.64 11.23 11.92
N ALA A 136 -7.63 10.34 11.98
CA ALA A 136 -8.48 10.18 13.18
C ALA A 136 -7.69 9.99 14.49
N SER A 137 -6.45 9.48 14.43
CA SER A 137 -5.57 9.22 15.58
C SER A 137 -5.01 10.47 16.28
N ILE A 138 -5.26 11.69 15.78
CA ILE A 138 -5.00 12.92 16.56
C ILE A 138 -6.01 13.11 17.70
N ILE A 139 -7.15 12.42 17.65
CA ILE A 139 -8.16 12.35 18.70
C ILE A 139 -7.88 11.11 19.56
N LEU A 140 -7.79 11.30 20.87
CA LEU A 140 -7.62 10.25 21.87
C LEU A 140 -8.95 9.92 22.54
N ASP A 141 -9.06 8.67 22.98
CA ASP A 141 -10.24 8.07 23.62
C ASP A 141 -11.60 8.42 22.92
N PRO A 142 -11.72 8.28 21.57
CA PRO A 142 -12.90 8.73 20.82
C PRO A 142 -14.21 7.95 21.09
N PHE A 143 -14.20 6.95 21.97
CA PHE A 143 -15.36 6.14 22.32
C PHE A 143 -15.43 5.98 23.85
N PRO A 144 -16.45 6.54 24.53
CA PRO A 144 -17.62 7.25 23.97
C PRO A 144 -17.28 8.65 23.44
N PRO A 145 -17.93 9.14 22.37
CA PRO A 145 -17.59 10.42 21.73
C PRO A 145 -17.52 11.63 22.66
N SER A 146 -18.37 11.73 23.68
CA SER A 146 -18.34 12.86 24.63
C SER A 146 -17.09 12.93 25.50
N GLN A 147 -16.27 11.88 25.55
CA GLN A 147 -15.01 11.83 26.29
C GLN A 147 -13.79 12.08 25.39
N ALA A 148 -13.99 12.26 24.09
CA ALA A 148 -12.93 12.50 23.11
C ALA A 148 -12.18 13.82 23.34
N TYR A 149 -10.86 13.79 23.16
CA TYR A 149 -10.01 14.98 23.23
C TYR A 149 -8.85 14.89 22.24
N PHE A 150 -8.42 16.04 21.69
CA PHE A 150 -7.20 16.09 20.90
C PHE A 150 -5.97 15.75 21.77
N ASN A 151 -5.03 15.00 21.20
CA ASN A 151 -3.79 14.62 21.86
C ASN A 151 -3.07 15.84 22.45
N GLN A 152 -2.81 15.82 23.76
CA GLN A 152 -2.30 16.98 24.50
C GLN A 152 -0.95 17.49 23.96
N THR A 153 -0.11 16.59 23.43
CA THR A 153 1.18 16.92 22.80
C THR A 153 1.02 17.73 21.50
N LEU A 154 -0.12 17.60 20.81
CA LEU A 154 -0.42 18.29 19.54
C LEU A 154 -1.18 19.62 19.73
N LEU A 155 -1.67 19.92 20.93
CA LEU A 155 -2.40 21.17 21.23
C LEU A 155 -1.66 22.47 20.86
N PRO A 156 -0.32 22.58 20.98
CA PRO A 156 0.42 23.76 20.51
C PRO A 156 0.29 24.05 18.99
N VAL A 157 -0.14 23.07 18.19
CA VAL A 157 -0.42 23.22 16.76
C VAL A 157 -1.93 23.23 16.48
N ILE A 158 -2.69 22.31 17.11
CA ILE A 158 -4.13 22.16 16.89
C ILE A 158 -4.92 23.38 17.37
N LEU A 159 -4.61 23.96 18.54
CA LEU A 159 -5.38 25.11 19.03
C LEU A 159 -5.18 26.36 18.16
N PRO A 160 -3.95 26.76 17.76
CA PRO A 160 -3.75 27.81 16.77
C PRO A 160 -4.41 27.52 15.40
N LEU A 161 -4.38 26.26 14.94
CA LEU A 161 -5.05 25.82 13.71
C LEU A 161 -6.56 26.01 13.77
N LEU A 162 -7.24 25.54 14.83
CA LEU A 162 -8.69 25.71 14.99
C LEU A 162 -9.08 27.20 15.03
N ASN A 163 -8.27 28.04 15.68
CA ASN A 163 -8.44 29.50 15.66
C ASN A 163 -8.21 30.13 14.28
N PHE A 164 -7.43 29.51 13.39
CA PHE A 164 -7.30 29.93 11.99
C PHE A 164 -8.50 29.46 11.15
N LEU A 165 -8.97 28.21 11.35
CA LEU A 165 -10.13 27.65 10.64
C LEU A 165 -11.41 28.43 10.96
N SER A 166 -11.65 28.74 12.24
CA SER A 166 -12.73 29.64 12.71
C SER A 166 -12.66 31.00 12.02
N ARG A 167 -11.53 31.72 12.14
CA ARG A 167 -11.33 33.06 11.54
C ARG A 167 -11.54 33.11 10.02
N THR A 168 -11.29 32.01 9.31
CA THR A 168 -11.44 31.93 7.84
C THR A 168 -12.76 31.28 7.39
N ALA A 169 -13.59 30.81 8.33
CA ALA A 169 -14.73 29.94 8.10
C ALA A 169 -14.38 28.77 7.16
N SER A 170 -13.29 28.06 7.48
CA SER A 170 -12.81 26.87 6.77
C SER A 170 -13.04 25.62 7.64
N PRO A 171 -13.29 24.44 7.04
CA PRO A 171 -13.59 23.24 7.81
C PRO A 171 -12.34 22.58 8.40
N LEU A 172 -12.48 21.82 9.47
CA LEU A 172 -11.48 20.83 9.90
C LEU A 172 -11.54 19.63 8.94
N MET A 173 -10.45 19.34 8.24
CA MET A 173 -10.36 18.19 7.34
C MET A 173 -9.91 16.94 8.11
N MET A 174 -10.71 15.88 8.08
CA MET A 174 -10.45 14.63 8.80
C MET A 174 -10.51 13.41 7.89
N ASN A 175 -9.52 12.53 8.01
CA ASN A 175 -9.50 11.20 7.40
C ASN A 175 -10.08 10.21 8.43
N LEU A 176 -11.31 9.74 8.20
CA LEU A 176 -12.12 8.97 9.15
C LEU A 176 -12.46 7.59 8.57
N TYR A 177 -11.78 6.56 9.08
CA TYR A 177 -11.89 5.18 8.60
C TYR A 177 -12.51 4.23 9.65
N PRO A 178 -13.84 4.02 9.65
CA PRO A 178 -14.51 3.01 10.47
C PRO A 178 -13.93 1.60 10.34
N TYR A 179 -13.40 1.24 9.17
CA TYR A 179 -12.68 -0.03 8.93
C TYR A 179 -11.55 -0.25 9.96
N TYR A 180 -10.62 0.71 10.09
CA TYR A 180 -9.51 0.59 11.03
C TYR A 180 -10.00 0.60 12.49
N VAL A 181 -11.03 1.38 12.82
CA VAL A 181 -11.65 1.39 14.17
C VAL A 181 -12.21 0.01 14.52
N PHE A 182 -12.97 -0.60 13.62
CA PHE A 182 -13.52 -1.95 13.79
C PHE A 182 -12.41 -3.00 13.96
N MET A 183 -11.40 -3.00 13.07
CA MET A 183 -10.28 -3.92 13.10
C MET A 183 -9.45 -3.82 14.41
N GLN A 184 -9.22 -2.60 14.91
CA GLN A 184 -8.45 -2.37 16.14
C GLN A 184 -9.23 -2.76 17.40
N ASN A 185 -10.56 -2.62 17.41
CA ASN A 185 -11.41 -2.87 18.59
C ASN A 185 -11.80 -4.35 18.82
N LYS A 186 -11.29 -5.29 18.01
CA LYS A 186 -11.36 -6.75 18.26
C LYS A 186 -12.77 -7.28 18.58
N GLY A 187 -13.80 -6.73 17.93
CA GLY A 187 -15.19 -7.14 18.10
C GLY A 187 -15.96 -6.48 19.26
N VAL A 188 -15.39 -5.47 19.95
CA VAL A 188 -16.16 -4.58 20.84
C VAL A 188 -17.12 -3.72 20.01
N VAL A 189 -16.65 -3.22 18.86
CA VAL A 189 -17.47 -2.58 17.83
C VAL A 189 -18.09 -3.68 16.95
N PRO A 190 -19.43 -3.77 16.81
CA PRO A 190 -20.05 -4.70 15.87
C PRO A 190 -19.70 -4.36 14.42
N LEU A 191 -19.52 -5.38 13.57
CA LEU A 191 -19.32 -5.16 12.12
C LEU A 191 -20.50 -4.40 11.51
N ASP A 192 -21.72 -4.76 11.91
CA ASP A 192 -22.96 -4.10 11.50
C ASP A 192 -22.92 -2.58 11.72
N ASN A 193 -22.42 -2.15 12.89
CA ASN A 193 -22.27 -0.73 13.29
C ASN A 193 -21.23 -0.01 12.40
N ALA A 194 -20.15 -0.71 12.04
CA ALA A 194 -19.12 -0.16 11.16
C ALA A 194 -19.57 -0.07 9.69
N LEU A 195 -20.59 -0.84 9.30
CA LEU A 195 -21.17 -0.89 7.95
C LEU A 195 -22.51 -0.12 7.81
N PHE A 196 -22.92 0.67 8.81
CA PHE A 196 -24.24 1.35 8.89
C PHE A 196 -25.45 0.40 8.85
N ASN A 197 -25.27 -0.91 9.06
CA ASN A 197 -26.37 -1.88 9.05
C ASN A 197 -27.23 -1.77 10.32
N PRO A 198 -28.56 -1.98 10.25
CA PRO A 198 -29.45 -1.88 11.41
C PRO A 198 -29.04 -2.77 12.58
N LEU A 199 -28.73 -2.13 13.72
CA LEU A 199 -28.43 -2.80 14.97
C LEU A 199 -29.73 -3.24 15.67
N THR A 200 -29.63 -4.26 16.54
CA THR A 200 -30.64 -4.47 17.57
C THR A 200 -30.42 -3.48 18.72
N PRO A 201 -31.46 -3.00 19.43
CA PRO A 201 -31.30 -1.99 20.48
C PRO A 201 -30.28 -2.34 21.57
N ASN A 202 -30.09 -3.63 21.85
CA ASN A 202 -29.10 -4.13 22.82
C ASN A 202 -27.65 -4.10 22.31
N LYS A 203 -27.40 -3.66 21.06
CA LYS A 203 -26.10 -3.51 20.41
C LYS A 203 -25.81 -2.06 19.98
N GLU A 204 -26.77 -1.15 20.10
CA GLU A 204 -26.57 0.28 19.78
C GLU A 204 -25.47 0.88 20.65
N MET A 205 -24.64 1.74 20.07
CA MET A 205 -23.56 2.38 20.80
C MET A 205 -24.10 3.64 21.50
N VAL A 206 -24.53 3.47 22.75
CA VAL A 206 -25.02 4.58 23.58
C VAL A 206 -23.87 5.24 24.32
N ASP A 207 -23.74 6.55 24.19
CA ASP A 207 -22.80 7.35 24.98
C ASP A 207 -23.33 7.52 26.42
N PRO A 208 -22.60 7.08 27.45
CA PRO A 208 -23.09 7.04 28.83
C PRO A 208 -23.17 8.42 29.50
N ASN A 209 -22.57 9.47 28.93
CA ASN A 209 -22.54 10.82 29.51
C ASN A 209 -23.58 11.74 28.85
N THR A 210 -23.90 11.51 27.58
CA THR A 210 -24.84 12.32 26.79
C THR A 210 -26.15 11.61 26.46
N LEU A 211 -26.20 10.28 26.62
CA LEU A 211 -27.31 9.41 26.21
C LEU A 211 -27.65 9.50 24.71
N LEU A 212 -26.67 9.91 23.89
CA LEU A 212 -26.78 9.87 22.42
C LEU A 212 -26.61 8.44 21.92
N HIS A 213 -27.50 8.01 21.02
CA HIS A 213 -27.50 6.69 20.38
C HIS A 213 -26.80 6.79 19.02
N TYR A 214 -25.66 6.13 18.88
CA TYR A 214 -24.92 6.04 17.62
C TYR A 214 -25.27 4.74 16.90
N THR A 215 -25.90 4.87 15.73
CA THR A 215 -26.33 3.76 14.86
C THR A 215 -25.23 3.29 13.91
N ASN A 216 -24.20 4.11 13.72
CA ASN A 216 -23.02 3.80 12.93
C ASN A 216 -21.75 4.38 13.59
N VAL A 217 -20.59 3.90 13.15
CA VAL A 217 -19.28 4.31 13.68
C VAL A 217 -18.80 5.67 13.15
N LEU A 218 -19.21 6.08 11.93
CA LEU A 218 -18.71 7.32 11.33
C LEU A 218 -19.25 8.56 12.06
N ASP A 219 -20.54 8.58 12.41
CA ASP A 219 -21.15 9.65 13.20
C ASP A 219 -20.48 9.81 14.56
N ALA A 220 -20.10 8.71 15.18
CA ALA A 220 -19.37 8.72 16.45
C ALA A 220 -17.95 9.28 16.30
N MET A 221 -17.27 9.02 15.18
CA MET A 221 -15.96 9.62 14.87
C MET A 221 -16.08 11.13 14.55
N LEU A 222 -17.16 11.54 13.87
CA LEU A 222 -17.47 12.96 13.63
C LEU A 222 -17.77 13.69 14.93
N ASP A 223 -18.63 13.14 15.79
CA ASP A 223 -19.00 13.76 17.05
C ASP A 223 -17.83 13.74 18.04
N ALA A 224 -16.95 12.73 18.02
CA ALA A 224 -15.70 12.74 18.77
C ALA A 224 -14.79 13.93 18.36
N ALA A 225 -14.79 14.33 17.08
CA ALA A 225 -14.09 15.54 16.63
C ALA A 225 -14.79 16.83 17.12
N TYR A 226 -16.12 16.91 17.05
CA TYR A 226 -16.88 18.04 17.59
C TYR A 226 -16.73 18.20 19.11
N PHE A 227 -16.78 17.11 19.89
CA PHE A 227 -16.48 17.13 21.33
C PHE A 227 -15.03 17.54 21.60
N SER A 228 -14.06 17.06 20.81
CA SER A 228 -12.65 17.47 20.93
C SER A 228 -12.42 18.96 20.67
N MET A 229 -13.13 19.56 19.70
CA MET A 229 -13.10 21.01 19.46
C MET A 229 -13.82 21.79 20.57
N LYS A 230 -14.97 21.30 21.03
CA LYS A 230 -15.76 21.89 22.13
C LYS A 230 -14.99 21.92 23.45
N ASN A 231 -14.18 20.89 23.72
CA ASN A 231 -13.26 20.84 24.87
C ASN A 231 -12.13 21.89 24.80
N LEU A 232 -11.92 22.53 23.65
CA LEU A 232 -11.04 23.69 23.44
C LEU A 232 -11.80 25.02 23.28
N ASN A 233 -13.11 25.03 23.53
CA ASN A 233 -14.05 26.14 23.33
C ASN A 233 -14.26 26.57 21.86
N VAL A 234 -14.00 25.69 20.89
CA VAL A 234 -14.26 25.92 19.45
C VAL A 234 -15.52 25.14 19.06
N THR A 235 -16.51 25.80 18.45
CA THR A 235 -17.84 25.21 18.18
C THR A 235 -18.45 25.62 16.83
N ASP A 236 -17.75 26.47 16.07
CA ASP A 236 -18.15 27.05 14.80
C ASP A 236 -17.45 26.41 13.58
N VAL A 237 -16.36 25.67 13.82
CA VAL A 237 -15.61 24.93 12.80
C VAL A 237 -16.34 23.63 12.46
N LEU A 238 -16.81 23.52 11.21
CA LEU A 238 -17.44 22.30 10.67
C LEU A 238 -16.39 21.25 10.30
N VAL A 239 -16.73 19.96 10.39
CA VAL A 239 -15.88 18.87 9.92
C VAL A 239 -16.17 18.53 8.44
N LEU A 240 -15.11 18.37 7.65
CA LEU A 240 -15.13 17.84 6.29
C LEU A 240 -14.38 16.50 6.29
N VAL A 241 -15.04 15.43 5.87
CA VAL A 241 -14.38 14.11 5.79
C VAL A 241 -13.62 14.05 4.47
N THR A 242 -12.30 14.23 4.53
CA THR A 242 -11.41 14.21 3.35
C THR A 242 -11.13 12.82 2.84
N GLU A 243 -11.24 11.80 3.71
CA GLU A 243 -11.11 10.40 3.34
C GLU A 243 -12.00 9.53 4.23
N THR A 244 -12.71 8.59 3.62
CA THR A 244 -13.41 7.50 4.30
C THR A 244 -13.73 6.40 3.29
N GLY A 245 -13.75 5.13 3.71
CA GLY A 245 -13.94 4.01 2.79
C GLY A 245 -13.79 2.66 3.47
N TRP A 246 -13.72 1.59 2.67
CA TRP A 246 -13.49 0.23 3.12
C TRP A 246 -12.79 -0.60 2.03
N PRO A 247 -11.71 -1.34 2.34
CA PRO A 247 -10.94 -2.05 1.32
C PRO A 247 -11.64 -3.35 0.88
N ALA A 248 -11.68 -3.58 -0.43
CA ALA A 248 -12.40 -4.70 -1.05
C ALA A 248 -11.64 -6.04 -1.01
N LYS A 249 -10.37 -6.04 -0.61
CA LYS A 249 -9.50 -7.23 -0.55
C LYS A 249 -8.26 -6.99 0.33
N GLY A 250 -8.12 -7.71 1.44
CA GLY A 250 -6.96 -7.62 2.34
C GLY A 250 -6.08 -8.87 2.39
N ASP A 251 -5.05 -8.86 3.23
CA ASP A 251 -4.20 -10.03 3.51
C ASP A 251 -4.86 -11.00 4.53
N SER A 252 -4.21 -12.13 4.84
CA SER A 252 -4.72 -13.15 5.79
C SER A 252 -5.00 -12.66 7.23
N LYS A 253 -4.59 -11.44 7.59
CA LYS A 253 -4.85 -10.75 8.86
C LYS A 253 -6.06 -9.82 8.78
N GLU A 254 -6.56 -9.56 7.56
CA GLU A 254 -7.59 -8.58 7.23
C GLU A 254 -8.86 -9.24 6.67
N PRO A 255 -9.45 -10.27 7.32
CA PRO A 255 -10.50 -11.10 6.73
C PRO A 255 -11.83 -10.38 6.47
N TYR A 256 -11.97 -9.13 6.92
CA TYR A 256 -13.14 -8.27 6.70
C TYR A 256 -12.95 -7.28 5.54
N ALA A 257 -11.76 -7.22 4.94
CA ALA A 257 -11.52 -6.49 3.69
C ALA A 257 -12.01 -7.35 2.52
N THR A 258 -13.29 -7.22 2.18
CA THR A 258 -14.00 -8.03 1.17
C THR A 258 -14.88 -7.13 0.30
N LYS A 259 -15.17 -7.57 -0.94
CA LYS A 259 -16.04 -6.83 -1.87
C LYS A 259 -17.41 -6.53 -1.25
N ASP A 260 -18.02 -7.52 -0.60
CA ASP A 260 -19.36 -7.41 0.00
C ASP A 260 -19.41 -6.34 1.11
N ASN A 261 -18.37 -6.27 1.95
CA ASN A 261 -18.27 -5.24 3.00
C ASN A 261 -17.95 -3.86 2.40
N ALA A 262 -17.14 -3.81 1.34
CA ALA A 262 -16.78 -2.56 0.66
C ALA A 262 -17.95 -1.92 -0.10
N ASP A 263 -18.78 -2.74 -0.76
CA ASP A 263 -20.10 -2.34 -1.27
C ASP A 263 -20.97 -1.83 -0.12
N THR A 264 -21.26 -2.69 0.88
CA THR A 264 -22.18 -2.34 1.99
C THR A 264 -21.78 -1.02 2.65
N TYR A 265 -20.49 -0.83 2.94
CA TYR A 265 -19.98 0.41 3.53
C TYR A 265 -20.22 1.63 2.63
N ASN A 266 -19.73 1.60 1.39
CA ASN A 266 -19.79 2.76 0.50
C ASN A 266 -21.22 3.06 0.02
N SER A 267 -22.04 2.05 -0.23
CA SER A 267 -23.45 2.18 -0.58
C SER A 267 -24.27 2.81 0.55
N ASN A 268 -24.07 2.36 1.80
CA ASN A 268 -24.78 2.93 2.94
C ASN A 268 -24.26 4.32 3.32
N LEU A 269 -22.94 4.57 3.21
CA LEU A 269 -22.33 5.89 3.37
C LEU A 269 -22.95 6.93 2.41
N ILE A 270 -23.05 6.57 1.13
CA ILE A 270 -23.68 7.44 0.12
C ILE A 270 -25.13 7.74 0.51
N SER A 271 -25.89 6.70 0.90
CA SER A 271 -27.28 6.83 1.35
C SER A 271 -27.41 7.82 2.51
N HIS A 272 -26.68 7.59 3.61
CA HIS A 272 -26.66 8.44 4.81
C HIS A 272 -26.37 9.92 4.49
N VAL A 273 -25.36 10.20 3.66
CA VAL A 273 -24.96 11.59 3.32
C VAL A 273 -26.01 12.30 2.46
N PHE A 274 -26.77 11.58 1.62
CA PHE A 274 -27.84 12.15 0.80
C PHE A 274 -29.21 12.19 1.50
N ASP A 275 -29.48 11.31 2.47
CA ASP A 275 -30.66 11.35 3.36
C ASP A 275 -30.61 12.53 4.34
N ARG A 276 -29.40 13.05 4.61
CA ARG A 276 -29.15 14.23 5.46
C ARG A 276 -29.55 14.04 6.93
N SER A 277 -29.32 12.85 7.49
CA SER A 277 -29.58 12.58 8.91
C SER A 277 -28.80 13.48 9.88
N GLY A 278 -27.63 13.97 9.45
CA GLY A 278 -26.64 14.55 10.36
C GLY A 278 -26.08 13.49 11.31
N THR A 279 -25.47 13.93 12.39
CA THR A 279 -24.98 13.08 13.49
C THR A 279 -25.88 13.20 14.73
N PRO A 280 -25.78 12.31 15.73
CA PRO A 280 -26.55 12.44 16.98
C PRO A 280 -26.31 13.75 17.76
N LEU A 281 -25.11 14.34 17.69
CA LEU A 281 -24.84 15.66 18.29
C LEU A 281 -25.30 16.83 17.40
N HIS A 282 -25.19 16.68 16.08
CA HIS A 282 -25.50 17.71 15.08
C HIS A 282 -26.48 17.20 13.99
N PRO A 283 -27.73 16.87 14.35
CA PRO A 283 -28.73 16.36 13.40
C PRO A 283 -29.15 17.41 12.35
N GLU A 284 -28.90 18.70 12.60
CA GLU A 284 -29.14 19.77 11.65
C GLU A 284 -28.04 19.92 10.58
N THR A 285 -26.87 19.29 10.77
CA THR A 285 -25.69 19.50 9.93
C THR A 285 -25.06 18.18 9.46
N THR A 286 -25.36 17.79 8.22
CA THR A 286 -24.66 16.66 7.56
C THR A 286 -23.34 17.11 6.94
N SER A 287 -22.24 16.56 7.45
CA SER A 287 -20.90 16.66 6.88
C SER A 287 -20.89 16.29 5.39
N SER A 288 -19.92 16.84 4.65
CA SER A 288 -19.63 16.36 3.29
C SER A 288 -18.47 15.37 3.36
N VAL A 289 -18.43 14.41 2.43
CA VAL A 289 -17.44 13.32 2.46
C VAL A 289 -16.78 13.12 1.10
N PHE A 290 -15.52 12.72 1.11
CA PHE A 290 -14.82 12.17 -0.05
C PHE A 290 -14.53 10.69 0.21
N ILE A 291 -15.03 9.81 -0.66
CA ILE A 291 -14.73 8.38 -0.61
C ILE A 291 -13.25 8.19 -0.96
N TYR A 292 -12.52 7.42 -0.14
CA TYR A 292 -11.22 6.85 -0.49
C TYR A 292 -11.46 5.41 -0.98
N GLU A 293 -11.43 5.14 -2.28
CA GLU A 293 -11.09 6.07 -3.39
C GLU A 293 -11.73 5.71 -4.75
N LEU A 294 -11.39 6.46 -5.81
CA LEU A 294 -11.92 6.21 -7.16
C LEU A 294 -11.35 4.94 -7.80
N PHE A 295 -10.04 4.70 -7.72
CA PHE A 295 -9.37 3.59 -8.41
C PHE A 295 -8.53 2.74 -7.46
N ASN A 296 -8.39 1.44 -7.73
CA ASN A 296 -7.45 0.60 -6.99
C ASN A 296 -6.00 0.96 -7.36
N GLU A 297 -5.27 1.59 -6.43
CA GLU A 297 -3.84 1.94 -6.56
C GLU A 297 -2.94 0.68 -6.48
N ASP A 298 -2.86 -0.07 -7.58
CA ASP A 298 -2.15 -1.35 -7.67
C ASP A 298 -0.61 -1.26 -7.57
N LEU A 299 -0.04 -0.05 -7.52
CA LEU A 299 1.38 0.19 -7.25
C LEU A 299 1.69 0.41 -5.75
N ARG A 300 0.68 0.58 -4.88
CA ARG A 300 0.92 0.82 -3.44
C ARG A 300 1.54 -0.37 -2.72
N ALA A 301 2.38 -0.06 -1.74
CA ALA A 301 3.09 -1.04 -0.93
C ALA A 301 2.15 -1.80 0.05
N PRO A 302 2.51 -3.02 0.50
CA PRO A 302 1.69 -3.81 1.43
C PRO A 302 1.37 -3.07 2.76
N PRO A 303 0.23 -3.36 3.43
CA PRO A 303 -0.65 -4.53 3.25
C PRO A 303 -1.51 -4.51 1.98
N LEU A 304 -2.09 -5.68 1.64
CA LEU A 304 -2.81 -5.87 0.37
C LEU A 304 -4.06 -4.98 0.26
N SER A 305 -4.66 -4.62 1.40
CA SER A 305 -5.77 -3.66 1.51
C SER A 305 -5.46 -2.31 0.86
N GLU A 306 -4.24 -1.78 1.02
CA GLU A 306 -3.82 -0.47 0.50
C GLU A 306 -3.89 -0.35 -1.03
N ALA A 307 -3.77 -1.47 -1.74
CA ALA A 307 -3.94 -1.54 -3.19
C ALA A 307 -5.39 -1.88 -3.65
N ASN A 308 -6.36 -1.89 -2.73
CA ASN A 308 -7.72 -2.40 -2.96
C ASN A 308 -8.84 -1.53 -2.33
N TRP A 309 -8.65 -0.21 -2.20
CA TRP A 309 -9.65 0.75 -1.69
C TRP A 309 -10.61 1.32 -2.76
N GLY A 310 -10.31 1.12 -4.04
CA GLY A 310 -11.01 1.77 -5.15
C GLY A 310 -12.41 1.25 -5.44
N LEU A 311 -13.33 2.17 -5.77
CA LEU A 311 -14.63 1.87 -6.37
C LEU A 311 -14.49 1.18 -7.75
N PHE A 312 -13.43 1.50 -8.49
CA PHE A 312 -13.14 0.96 -9.82
C PHE A 312 -11.70 0.41 -9.90
N TYR A 313 -11.41 -0.42 -10.90
CA TYR A 313 -10.05 -0.72 -11.34
C TYR A 313 -9.58 0.38 -12.32
N GLY A 314 -8.26 0.55 -12.52
CA GLY A 314 -7.71 1.61 -13.39
C GLY A 314 -8.25 1.60 -14.83
N ASN A 315 -8.64 0.42 -15.35
CA ASN A 315 -9.33 0.26 -16.64
C ASN A 315 -10.80 0.77 -16.65
N THR A 316 -11.24 1.51 -15.63
CA THR A 316 -12.61 2.01 -15.38
C THR A 316 -13.70 0.97 -15.12
N THR A 317 -13.38 -0.32 -15.02
CA THR A 317 -14.37 -1.35 -14.64
C THR A 317 -14.66 -1.31 -13.13
N PRO A 318 -15.91 -1.54 -12.68
CA PRO A 318 -16.26 -1.49 -11.25
C PRO A 318 -15.57 -2.60 -10.46
N ALA A 319 -14.99 -2.26 -9.31
CA ALA A 319 -14.34 -3.22 -8.43
C ALA A 319 -15.38 -4.13 -7.75
N TYR A 320 -16.53 -3.56 -7.42
CA TYR A 320 -17.74 -4.18 -6.90
C TYR A 320 -18.94 -3.32 -7.33
N LEU A 321 -20.15 -3.86 -7.26
CA LEU A 321 -21.36 -3.09 -7.54
C LEU A 321 -21.78 -2.31 -6.29
N LEU A 322 -22.22 -1.06 -6.46
CA LEU A 322 -22.86 -0.27 -5.42
C LEU A 322 -24.38 -0.31 -5.52
N HIS A 323 -25.06 -0.30 -4.38
CA HIS A 323 -26.51 -0.44 -4.22
C HIS A 323 -27.22 0.87 -3.81
N VAL A 324 -26.87 1.97 -4.47
CA VAL A 324 -27.34 3.35 -4.18
C VAL A 324 -28.76 3.66 -4.72
N SER A 325 -29.72 2.77 -4.49
CA SER A 325 -31.09 2.90 -4.99
C SER A 325 -31.81 4.15 -4.46
N GLY A 326 -32.50 4.89 -5.33
CA GLY A 326 -33.28 6.08 -4.99
C GLY A 326 -32.50 7.40 -4.86
N ILE A 327 -31.16 7.36 -4.81
CA ILE A 327 -30.29 8.52 -4.50
C ILE A 327 -30.02 9.43 -5.74
N GLY A 328 -30.93 9.38 -6.72
CA GLY A 328 -30.86 10.16 -7.95
C GLY A 328 -29.86 9.58 -8.95
N THR A 329 -28.96 10.42 -9.46
CA THR A 329 -28.01 10.04 -10.53
C THR A 329 -26.54 10.07 -10.08
N PHE A 330 -26.23 10.17 -8.79
CA PHE A 330 -24.85 10.05 -8.32
C PHE A 330 -24.38 8.60 -8.46
N LEU A 331 -23.23 8.38 -9.11
CA LEU A 331 -22.76 7.05 -9.57
C LEU A 331 -23.83 6.33 -10.41
N ALA A 332 -24.41 7.07 -11.38
CA ALA A 332 -25.55 6.64 -12.18
C ALA A 332 -25.29 5.39 -13.03
N ASN A 333 -25.57 4.24 -12.43
CA ASN A 333 -26.43 3.26 -13.08
C ASN A 333 -27.36 2.64 -12.01
N ASP A 334 -28.55 3.22 -11.77
CA ASP A 334 -29.61 2.49 -11.06
C ASP A 334 -30.05 1.32 -11.94
N THR A 335 -29.42 0.20 -11.64
CA THR A 335 -29.46 -1.02 -12.43
C THR A 335 -29.69 -2.22 -11.53
N THR A 336 -30.31 -1.98 -10.38
CA THR A 336 -31.13 -2.97 -9.66
C THR A 336 -31.98 -3.80 -10.63
N ASN A 337 -32.50 -3.18 -11.70
CA ASN A 337 -33.20 -3.83 -12.81
C ASN A 337 -32.33 -4.25 -14.02
N GLN A 338 -31.11 -3.74 -14.21
CA GLN A 338 -30.20 -4.06 -15.34
C GLN A 338 -28.82 -4.59 -14.90
N THR A 339 -28.79 -5.38 -13.84
CA THR A 339 -27.69 -6.30 -13.57
C THR A 339 -27.55 -7.36 -14.67
N TYR A 340 -26.31 -7.75 -14.93
CA TYR A 340 -25.87 -8.85 -15.80
C TYR A 340 -24.92 -9.77 -15.04
N CYS A 341 -24.77 -11.02 -15.47
CA CYS A 341 -23.76 -11.92 -14.93
C CYS A 341 -22.65 -12.22 -15.95
N ILE A 342 -21.39 -11.94 -15.61
CA ILE A 342 -20.23 -12.15 -16.49
C ILE A 342 -19.18 -13.04 -15.82
N ALA A 343 -18.28 -13.65 -16.62
CA ALA A 343 -17.12 -14.34 -16.10
C ALA A 343 -16.08 -13.35 -15.54
N MET A 344 -15.40 -13.74 -14.47
CA MET A 344 -14.26 -12.98 -13.93
C MET A 344 -12.96 -13.31 -14.67
N ASP A 345 -12.13 -12.29 -14.91
CA ASP A 345 -10.77 -12.47 -15.42
C ASP A 345 -9.84 -13.06 -14.36
N GLY A 346 -8.75 -13.69 -14.83
CA GLY A 346 -7.70 -14.28 -13.98
C GLY A 346 -7.93 -15.74 -13.56
N PHE A 347 -9.10 -16.32 -13.83
CA PHE A 347 -9.38 -17.74 -13.58
C PHE A 347 -8.82 -18.66 -14.68
N ASP A 348 -8.53 -19.91 -14.32
CA ASP A 348 -8.01 -20.88 -15.28
C ASP A 348 -9.11 -21.35 -16.25
N SER A 349 -8.73 -21.59 -17.51
CA SER A 349 -9.69 -21.91 -18.56
C SER A 349 -10.39 -23.26 -18.38
N LYS A 350 -9.93 -24.18 -17.52
CA LYS A 350 -10.60 -25.46 -17.26
C LYS A 350 -11.72 -25.30 -16.24
N THR A 351 -11.47 -24.56 -15.15
CA THR A 351 -12.52 -24.23 -14.17
C THR A 351 -13.60 -23.40 -14.82
N LEU A 352 -13.23 -22.42 -15.66
CA LEU A 352 -14.21 -21.60 -16.39
C LEU A 352 -14.99 -22.40 -17.45
N GLN A 353 -14.35 -23.34 -18.16
CA GLN A 353 -15.05 -24.26 -19.07
C GLN A 353 -16.03 -25.15 -18.31
N ALA A 354 -15.63 -25.72 -17.16
CA ALA A 354 -16.52 -26.57 -16.35
C ALA A 354 -17.75 -25.80 -15.81
N ALA A 355 -17.60 -24.51 -15.51
CA ALA A 355 -18.72 -23.64 -15.16
C ALA A 355 -19.65 -23.33 -16.35
N LEU A 356 -19.08 -23.07 -17.54
CA LEU A 356 -19.82 -22.91 -18.81
C LEU A 356 -20.59 -24.19 -19.19
N ASP A 357 -19.94 -25.35 -19.11
CA ASP A 357 -20.55 -26.67 -19.37
C ASP A 357 -21.71 -26.93 -18.40
N TRP A 358 -21.56 -26.55 -17.12
CA TRP A 358 -22.64 -26.63 -16.14
C TRP A 358 -23.80 -25.68 -16.48
N ALA A 359 -23.51 -24.43 -16.85
CA ALA A 359 -24.51 -23.44 -17.22
C ALA A 359 -25.35 -23.89 -18.42
N CYS A 360 -24.71 -24.36 -19.49
CA CYS A 360 -25.37 -24.83 -20.71
C CYS A 360 -26.08 -26.18 -20.54
N GLY A 361 -25.60 -27.04 -19.63
CA GLY A 361 -26.18 -28.35 -19.34
C GLY A 361 -27.17 -28.28 -18.17
N PRO A 362 -26.80 -28.73 -16.95
CA PRO A 362 -27.65 -28.71 -15.76
C PRO A 362 -28.36 -27.38 -15.48
N GLY A 363 -27.69 -26.24 -15.69
CA GLY A 363 -28.24 -24.89 -15.46
C GLY A 363 -29.23 -24.42 -16.53
N ARG A 364 -29.35 -25.10 -17.68
CA ARG A 364 -30.31 -24.81 -18.77
C ARG A 364 -30.22 -23.39 -19.36
N ALA A 365 -29.06 -22.75 -19.28
CA ALA A 365 -28.80 -21.46 -19.92
C ALA A 365 -28.98 -21.54 -21.45
N ASN A 366 -29.39 -20.44 -22.10
CA ASN A 366 -29.62 -20.38 -23.54
C ASN A 366 -28.31 -20.22 -24.33
N CYS A 367 -27.50 -21.27 -24.33
CA CYS A 367 -26.21 -21.33 -25.04
C CYS A 367 -26.32 -21.45 -26.57
N SER A 368 -27.47 -21.09 -27.17
CA SER A 368 -27.64 -21.08 -28.63
C SER A 368 -26.85 -19.98 -29.32
N GLN A 369 -26.76 -18.78 -28.73
CA GLN A 369 -26.14 -17.61 -29.38
C GLN A 369 -24.60 -17.64 -29.39
N ILE A 370 -23.99 -18.55 -28.62
CA ILE A 370 -22.54 -18.80 -28.59
C ILE A 370 -22.12 -19.96 -29.51
N GLN A 371 -23.01 -20.49 -30.35
CA GLN A 371 -22.67 -21.54 -31.31
C GLN A 371 -22.01 -20.98 -32.58
N PRO A 372 -21.17 -21.74 -33.29
CA PRO A 372 -20.51 -21.28 -34.52
C PRO A 372 -21.49 -20.66 -35.54
N GLY A 373 -21.19 -19.43 -35.97
CA GLY A 373 -22.03 -18.65 -36.90
C GLY A 373 -23.17 -17.86 -36.23
N GLN A 374 -23.31 -17.87 -34.91
CA GLN A 374 -24.28 -17.07 -34.17
C GLN A 374 -23.70 -15.74 -33.66
N SER A 375 -24.59 -14.84 -33.23
CA SER A 375 -24.33 -13.43 -32.94
C SER A 375 -23.30 -13.17 -31.81
N CYS A 376 -23.18 -14.10 -30.85
CA CYS A 376 -22.26 -14.04 -29.70
C CYS A 376 -21.15 -15.10 -29.76
N TYR A 377 -20.88 -15.67 -30.95
CA TYR A 377 -19.77 -16.62 -31.11
C TYR A 377 -18.38 -15.93 -31.10
N GLN A 378 -18.31 -14.66 -31.51
CA GLN A 378 -17.08 -13.87 -31.50
C GLN A 378 -17.15 -12.81 -30.39
N PRO A 379 -16.08 -12.63 -29.58
CA PRO A 379 -14.79 -13.31 -29.64
C PRO A 379 -14.84 -14.80 -29.26
N ASN A 380 -14.25 -15.67 -30.08
CA ASN A 380 -14.22 -17.12 -29.84
C ASN A 380 -13.23 -17.49 -28.71
N ASN A 381 -13.64 -17.30 -27.46
CA ASN A 381 -12.92 -17.74 -26.27
C ASN A 381 -13.89 -18.08 -25.12
N VAL A 382 -13.40 -18.91 -24.18
CA VAL A 382 -14.20 -19.46 -23.07
C VAL A 382 -14.80 -18.37 -22.18
N ASN A 383 -14.10 -17.24 -21.94
CA ASN A 383 -14.61 -16.15 -21.10
C ASN A 383 -15.85 -15.48 -21.72
N ASN A 384 -15.80 -15.14 -23.01
CA ASN A 384 -16.92 -14.48 -23.68
C ASN A 384 -18.14 -15.42 -23.80
N HIS A 385 -17.89 -16.71 -24.06
CA HIS A 385 -18.93 -17.73 -24.11
C HIS A 385 -19.54 -18.02 -22.72
N ALA A 386 -18.70 -18.12 -21.68
CA ALA A 386 -19.11 -18.25 -20.28
C ALA A 386 -19.95 -17.05 -19.84
N SER A 387 -19.51 -15.82 -20.10
CA SER A 387 -20.24 -14.60 -19.76
C SER A 387 -21.66 -14.59 -20.34
N TYR A 388 -21.84 -14.94 -21.63
CA TYR A 388 -23.17 -15.00 -22.22
C TYR A 388 -24.04 -16.12 -21.60
N ALA A 389 -23.46 -17.27 -21.29
CA ALA A 389 -24.16 -18.37 -20.63
C ALA A 389 -24.56 -18.02 -19.19
N PHE A 390 -23.67 -17.36 -18.43
CA PHE A 390 -23.90 -16.93 -17.06
C PHE A 390 -25.00 -15.86 -16.98
N ASP A 391 -24.99 -14.84 -17.84
CA ASP A 391 -26.10 -13.89 -17.92
C ASP A 391 -27.41 -14.62 -18.27
N SER A 392 -27.38 -15.52 -19.26
CA SER A 392 -28.60 -16.25 -19.62
C SER A 392 -29.16 -17.09 -18.48
N TYR A 393 -28.34 -17.60 -17.56
CA TYR A 393 -28.82 -18.29 -16.36
C TYR A 393 -29.38 -17.29 -15.34
N TYR A 394 -28.62 -16.25 -15.04
CA TYR A 394 -28.95 -15.21 -14.08
C TYR A 394 -30.27 -14.48 -14.38
N GLN A 395 -30.56 -14.20 -15.66
CA GLN A 395 -31.84 -13.62 -16.08
C GLN A 395 -33.02 -14.64 -16.03
N ILE A 396 -32.76 -15.95 -16.21
CA ILE A 396 -33.79 -17.00 -16.13
C ILE A 396 -34.21 -17.24 -14.67
N GLU A 397 -33.24 -17.32 -13.76
CA GLU A 397 -33.48 -17.51 -12.31
C GLU A 397 -33.90 -16.21 -11.59
N GLY A 398 -34.45 -15.24 -12.33
CA GLY A 398 -35.06 -14.02 -11.76
C GLY A 398 -34.09 -13.15 -10.96
N LYS A 399 -32.79 -13.20 -11.26
CA LYS A 399 -31.72 -12.42 -10.59
C LYS A 399 -31.53 -12.73 -9.10
N ALA A 400 -32.01 -13.88 -8.61
CA ALA A 400 -31.96 -14.23 -7.18
C ALA A 400 -30.52 -14.30 -6.63
N GLN A 401 -30.36 -13.99 -5.33
CA GLN A 401 -29.05 -13.96 -4.68
C GLN A 401 -28.32 -15.32 -4.81
N GLY A 402 -27.04 -15.29 -5.20
CA GLY A 402 -26.23 -16.50 -5.44
C GLY A 402 -26.38 -17.14 -6.83
N THR A 403 -27.30 -16.68 -7.69
CA THR A 403 -27.43 -17.21 -9.06
C THR A 403 -26.31 -16.74 -10.01
N CYS A 404 -25.51 -15.76 -9.60
CA CYS A 404 -24.30 -15.30 -10.27
C CYS A 404 -23.06 -15.50 -9.39
N ASP A 405 -22.68 -16.76 -9.17
CA ASP A 405 -21.49 -17.16 -8.40
C ASP A 405 -20.67 -18.19 -9.20
N PHE A 406 -21.30 -19.30 -9.60
CA PHE A 406 -20.68 -20.39 -10.36
C PHE A 406 -19.42 -21.00 -9.69
N LYS A 407 -19.38 -21.00 -8.34
CA LYS A 407 -18.23 -21.28 -7.47
C LYS A 407 -17.15 -20.18 -7.50
N GLY A 408 -17.57 -18.93 -7.39
CA GLY A 408 -16.70 -17.76 -7.34
C GLY A 408 -15.93 -17.48 -8.64
N VAL A 409 -16.47 -17.82 -9.81
CA VAL A 409 -15.85 -17.54 -11.13
C VAL A 409 -16.65 -16.56 -11.99
N ALA A 410 -17.84 -16.17 -11.53
CA ALA A 410 -18.68 -15.16 -12.15
C ALA A 410 -18.88 -13.96 -11.21
N MET A 411 -19.18 -12.79 -11.77
CA MET A 411 -19.57 -11.61 -11.01
C MET A 411 -20.75 -10.89 -11.65
N ILE A 412 -21.54 -10.20 -10.82
CA ILE A 412 -22.57 -9.30 -11.28
C ILE A 412 -21.90 -8.02 -11.79
N THR A 413 -22.28 -7.57 -12.98
CA THR A 413 -21.91 -6.27 -13.54
C THR A 413 -23.16 -5.48 -13.93
N THR A 414 -23.01 -4.17 -14.07
CA THR A 414 -24.06 -3.24 -14.51
C THR A 414 -23.64 -2.42 -15.73
N THR A 415 -22.44 -2.71 -16.27
CA THR A 415 -22.08 -2.34 -17.64
C THR A 415 -22.69 -3.38 -18.57
N ASP A 416 -23.45 -2.96 -19.59
CA ASP A 416 -24.01 -3.87 -20.59
C ASP A 416 -22.87 -4.57 -21.37
N PRO A 417 -22.70 -5.90 -21.25
CA PRO A 417 -21.62 -6.62 -21.93
C PRO A 417 -21.90 -6.86 -23.43
N SER A 418 -23.05 -6.38 -23.95
CA SER A 418 -23.40 -6.45 -25.38
C SER A 418 -22.42 -5.70 -26.27
N HIS A 419 -22.03 -6.31 -27.38
CA HIS A 419 -21.03 -5.76 -28.29
C HIS A 419 -21.31 -6.15 -29.75
N GLY A 420 -21.31 -5.17 -30.66
CA GLY A 420 -21.57 -5.38 -32.08
C GLY A 420 -22.95 -5.99 -32.34
N SER A 421 -22.98 -7.24 -32.83
CA SER A 421 -24.21 -8.02 -33.01
C SER A 421 -24.60 -8.85 -31.79
N CYS A 422 -23.70 -9.05 -30.82
CA CYS A 422 -23.99 -9.82 -29.63
C CYS A 422 -24.80 -8.97 -28.64
N ILE A 423 -26.08 -9.29 -28.48
CA ILE A 423 -26.96 -8.67 -27.48
C ILE A 423 -27.24 -9.68 -26.38
N PHE A 424 -26.82 -9.36 -25.16
CA PHE A 424 -26.98 -10.23 -24.00
C PHE A 424 -28.46 -10.37 -23.57
N PRO A 425 -28.85 -11.45 -22.88
CA PRO A 425 -30.18 -11.65 -22.35
C PRO A 425 -30.73 -10.46 -21.55
N GLY A 426 -29.96 -9.89 -20.60
CA GLY A 426 -30.41 -8.76 -19.77
C GLY A 426 -30.67 -7.47 -20.54
N SER A 427 -30.03 -7.28 -21.70
CA SER A 427 -30.04 -6.03 -22.49
C SER A 427 -31.28 -5.90 -23.38
N LYS A 428 -32.04 -6.99 -23.52
CA LYS A 428 -33.20 -7.09 -24.41
C LYS A 428 -34.40 -6.42 -23.76
N LYS A 429 -34.55 -5.11 -24.00
CA LYS A 429 -35.67 -4.28 -23.54
C LYS A 429 -37.01 -5.02 -23.70
N VAL A 430 -37.62 -5.38 -22.56
CA VAL A 430 -38.89 -6.12 -22.52
C VAL A 430 -40.02 -5.20 -22.97
N SER A 431 -40.35 -5.26 -24.26
CA SER A 431 -41.62 -4.74 -24.76
C SER A 431 -42.75 -5.60 -24.19
N ASN A 432 -43.50 -5.08 -23.23
CA ASN A 432 -44.74 -5.68 -22.73
C ASN A 432 -45.83 -5.72 -23.81
N LYS A 433 -45.69 -6.63 -24.77
CA LYS A 433 -46.80 -7.15 -25.56
C LYS A 433 -47.49 -8.20 -24.72
N THR A 434 -48.58 -7.80 -24.08
CA THR A 434 -49.55 -8.71 -23.47
C THR A 434 -49.93 -9.80 -24.48
N LYS A 435 -49.59 -11.06 -24.16
CA LYS A 435 -50.17 -12.20 -24.88
C LYS A 435 -51.64 -12.30 -24.46
N GLU A 436 -52.54 -12.00 -25.39
CA GLU A 436 -53.94 -12.42 -25.25
C GLU A 436 -53.99 -13.95 -25.26
N VAL A 437 -54.06 -14.56 -24.08
CA VAL A 437 -54.30 -15.99 -23.96
C VAL A 437 -55.81 -16.19 -24.00
N VAL A 438 -56.30 -16.64 -25.15
CA VAL A 438 -57.69 -17.07 -25.33
C VAL A 438 -57.95 -18.26 -24.40
N ASN A 439 -58.77 -18.06 -23.38
CA ASN A 439 -59.16 -19.10 -22.44
C ASN A 439 -60.65 -19.41 -22.58
N SER A 440 -60.97 -20.56 -23.18
CA SER A 440 -62.33 -20.97 -23.50
C SER A 440 -62.92 -21.92 -22.45
N THR A 441 -63.95 -21.47 -21.74
CA THR A 441 -64.87 -22.26 -20.86
C THR A 441 -64.20 -22.88 -19.60
N ILE A 442 -64.90 -23.24 -18.51
CA ILE A 442 -66.34 -23.43 -18.22
C ILE A 442 -66.75 -22.64 -16.96
N SER A 443 -68.04 -22.33 -16.82
CA SER A 443 -68.66 -21.66 -15.65
C SER A 443 -68.78 -22.56 -14.40
N SER A 444 -68.49 -22.00 -13.22
CA SER A 444 -69.12 -22.37 -11.94
C SER A 444 -69.20 -21.15 -11.00
N SER A 445 -70.13 -21.14 -10.04
CA SER A 445 -70.55 -19.91 -9.34
C SER A 445 -70.69 -20.07 -7.82
N ALA A 446 -69.82 -19.39 -7.05
CA ALA A 446 -69.99 -19.08 -5.62
C ALA A 446 -69.04 -17.92 -5.22
N GLY A 447 -69.33 -17.09 -4.21
CA GLY A 447 -70.58 -17.07 -3.44
C GLY A 447 -70.71 -16.07 -2.27
N GLU A 448 -69.62 -15.57 -1.68
CA GLU A 448 -69.63 -14.68 -0.49
C GLU A 448 -68.55 -13.60 -0.61
N LYS A 449 -68.72 -12.30 -0.31
CA LYS A 449 -69.39 -11.51 0.76
C LYS A 449 -68.61 -11.36 2.09
N LEU A 450 -67.78 -10.31 2.17
CA LEU A 450 -67.45 -9.45 3.33
C LEU A 450 -66.40 -8.42 2.86
N GLY A 451 -66.35 -7.15 3.28
CA GLY A 451 -67.26 -6.31 4.08
C GLY A 451 -66.95 -4.81 3.88
N PHE A 452 -67.90 -3.92 4.15
CA PHE A 452 -67.86 -2.49 3.76
C PHE A 452 -67.16 -1.56 4.79
N LYS A 453 -66.46 -0.51 4.29
CA LYS A 453 -66.33 0.90 4.79
C LYS A 453 -65.11 1.58 4.12
N THR A 454 -65.08 2.76 3.49
CA THR A 454 -65.88 4.03 3.48
C THR A 454 -65.91 4.75 4.83
N PHE A 455 -65.59 6.04 5.00
CA PHE A 455 -65.34 7.21 4.13
C PHE A 455 -64.02 7.92 4.59
N ASN A 456 -63.44 8.98 4.03
CA ASN A 456 -64.04 10.25 3.55
C ASN A 456 -63.12 11.05 2.60
N SER A 457 -63.57 12.21 2.12
CA SER A 457 -62.93 12.98 1.02
C SER A 457 -62.74 14.49 1.34
N LEU A 458 -62.29 15.27 0.33
CA LEU A 458 -62.12 16.75 0.28
C LEU A 458 -60.73 17.25 0.78
N LYS A 459 -60.08 18.27 0.17
CA LYS A 459 -60.51 19.25 -0.87
C LYS A 459 -59.32 19.98 -1.56
N ILE A 460 -59.41 20.25 -2.87
CA ILE A 460 -58.86 21.43 -3.62
C ILE A 460 -57.29 21.57 -3.68
N SER A 461 -56.62 22.09 -4.72
CA SER A 461 -57.03 22.83 -5.95
C SER A 461 -56.29 22.36 -7.22
N ALA A 462 -56.67 22.91 -8.38
CA ALA A 462 -56.06 22.68 -9.69
C ALA A 462 -54.81 23.55 -9.97
N ILE A 463 -53.98 23.11 -10.93
CA ILE A 463 -53.53 23.85 -12.14
C ILE A 463 -52.66 22.91 -13.02
N ASN A 464 -53.18 22.53 -14.20
CA ASN A 464 -52.48 22.58 -15.50
C ASN A 464 -53.24 21.79 -16.58
N ASN A 465 -53.70 22.50 -17.61
CA ASN A 465 -53.96 21.97 -18.96
C ASN A 465 -54.15 23.16 -19.91
N ILE A 466 -54.05 22.92 -21.23
CA ILE A 466 -54.12 23.94 -22.31
C ILE A 466 -52.85 24.81 -22.42
N LEU A 467 -51.77 24.27 -23.02
CA LEU A 467 -50.89 25.04 -23.91
C LEU A 467 -50.24 24.18 -25.02
N HIS A 468 -51.00 23.25 -25.58
CA HIS A 468 -50.78 22.75 -26.93
C HIS A 468 -51.94 23.23 -27.82
N ILE A 469 -51.69 23.39 -29.12
CA ILE A 469 -52.57 24.09 -30.09
C ILE A 469 -52.60 25.62 -29.85
N PHE A 470 -51.48 26.31 -30.13
CA PHE A 470 -51.45 27.67 -30.72
C PHE A 470 -50.00 28.11 -31.01
N LEU A 471 -49.50 27.82 -32.23
CA LEU A 471 -48.48 28.58 -32.99
C LEU A 471 -48.00 27.76 -34.21
N ALA A 472 -48.91 27.53 -35.16
CA ALA A 472 -48.63 26.89 -36.44
C ALA A 472 -49.16 27.76 -37.61
N ALA A 473 -49.01 29.08 -37.49
CA ALA A 473 -49.44 30.05 -38.49
C ALA A 473 -48.69 31.39 -38.34
N PHE A 474 -47.51 31.52 -38.95
CA PHE A 474 -47.20 32.61 -39.89
C PHE A 474 -45.92 32.28 -40.68
N LEU A 475 -45.89 32.75 -41.94
CA LEU A 475 -45.00 32.29 -43.02
C LEU A 475 -44.00 33.45 -43.41
N PRO A 476 -43.14 33.35 -44.46
CA PRO A 476 -41.73 32.93 -44.32
C PRO A 476 -40.73 33.98 -44.92
N THR A 477 -39.67 33.49 -45.58
CA THR A 477 -38.59 34.20 -46.32
C THR A 477 -37.46 34.74 -45.42
N LEU A 478 -36.17 34.71 -45.79
CA LEU A 478 -35.42 34.17 -46.95
C LEU A 478 -34.40 33.10 -46.44
N LEU A 479 -33.57 32.36 -47.21
CA LEU A 479 -33.17 32.37 -48.63
C LEU A 479 -32.76 30.94 -49.06
N LYS A 480 -32.61 30.70 -50.37
CA LYS A 480 -32.16 29.43 -50.98
C LYS A 480 -30.68 29.14 -50.72
N ILE A 481 -30.30 27.86 -50.65
CA ILE A 481 -29.20 27.25 -51.45
C ILE A 481 -29.26 25.72 -51.37
N LYS A 482 -28.75 25.02 -52.40
CA LYS A 482 -28.78 23.56 -52.52
C LYS A 482 -27.59 22.92 -51.78
N THR A 483 -27.82 21.83 -51.05
CA THR A 483 -26.77 20.86 -50.72
C THR A 483 -26.34 20.13 -52.00
N VAL A 484 -25.05 20.19 -52.32
CA VAL A 484 -24.42 19.39 -53.37
C VAL A 484 -23.36 18.52 -52.70
N CYS A 485 -23.46 17.21 -52.85
CA CYS A 485 -22.45 16.29 -52.35
C CYS A 485 -21.17 16.40 -53.18
N SER A 486 -20.03 16.57 -52.50
CA SER A 486 -18.69 16.36 -53.05
C SER A 486 -17.81 15.78 -51.93
N PRO A 487 -16.95 14.78 -52.20
CA PRO A 487 -16.31 14.00 -51.15
C PRO A 487 -15.14 14.74 -50.48
N TYR A 488 -15.06 14.66 -49.15
CA TYR A 488 -13.86 15.03 -48.41
C TYR A 488 -12.77 13.96 -48.61
N ALA A 489 -11.64 14.36 -49.20
CA ALA A 489 -10.48 13.50 -49.36
C ALA A 489 -9.67 13.42 -48.04
N MET A 490 -9.21 12.23 -47.68
CA MET A 490 -8.37 12.02 -46.49
C MET A 490 -6.88 12.24 -46.78
N SER A 491 -6.11 12.54 -45.72
CA SER A 491 -4.65 12.53 -45.74
C SER A 491 -4.07 11.13 -45.98
N TRP A 492 -2.87 11.04 -46.58
CA TRP A 492 -2.23 9.76 -46.91
C TRP A 492 -0.76 9.71 -46.50
N ALA A 493 -0.32 8.57 -45.95
CA ALA A 493 1.06 8.33 -45.57
C ALA A 493 1.89 7.84 -46.77
N CYS A 494 3.06 8.43 -46.99
CA CYS A 494 3.95 8.04 -48.09
C CYS A 494 4.66 6.72 -47.79
N LYS A 495 4.36 5.64 -48.54
CA LYS A 495 4.96 4.30 -48.34
C LYS A 495 6.50 4.23 -48.37
N LYS A 496 7.19 5.26 -48.91
CA LYS A 496 8.66 5.31 -49.01
C LYS A 496 9.37 6.02 -47.83
N CYS A 497 8.66 6.87 -47.08
CA CYS A 497 9.26 7.67 -45.99
C CYS A 497 8.29 7.95 -44.81
N THR A 498 7.18 7.20 -44.75
CA THR A 498 6.06 7.23 -43.79
C THR A 498 5.36 8.58 -43.53
N PHE A 499 5.87 9.70 -44.03
CA PHE A 499 5.32 11.04 -43.83
C PHE A 499 3.86 11.17 -44.29
N LEU A 500 3.02 11.73 -43.41
CA LEU A 500 1.60 12.01 -43.65
C LEU A 500 1.42 13.29 -44.45
N ASN A 501 0.93 13.16 -45.68
CA ASN A 501 0.64 14.30 -46.55
C ASN A 501 -0.77 14.83 -46.27
N PRO A 502 -0.94 16.15 -46.03
CA PRO A 502 -2.25 16.76 -45.78
C PRO A 502 -3.11 16.78 -47.05
N PRO A 503 -4.45 16.74 -46.92
CA PRO A 503 -5.38 16.66 -48.05
C PRO A 503 -5.28 17.91 -48.93
N SER A 504 -4.56 17.77 -50.04
CA SER A 504 -4.28 18.84 -51.01
C SER A 504 -3.98 18.24 -52.38
N GLN A 505 -4.30 18.95 -53.46
CA GLN A 505 -4.33 18.42 -54.84
C GLN A 505 -2.93 18.22 -55.48
N LYS A 506 -1.92 17.76 -54.73
CA LYS A 506 -0.60 17.41 -55.27
C LYS A 506 -0.40 15.89 -55.26
N SER A 507 -0.02 15.35 -56.42
CA SER A 507 0.18 13.93 -56.67
C SER A 507 1.50 13.35 -56.16
N GLU A 508 2.29 14.13 -55.40
CA GLU A 508 3.65 13.78 -54.94
C GLU A 508 3.83 14.10 -53.46
N CYS A 509 4.63 13.29 -52.76
CA CYS A 509 4.92 13.48 -51.34
C CYS A 509 5.76 14.75 -51.08
N LYS A 510 5.35 15.59 -50.12
CA LYS A 510 6.02 16.86 -49.77
C LYS A 510 7.49 16.72 -49.35
N ILE A 511 7.90 15.58 -48.80
CA ILE A 511 9.27 15.36 -48.27
C ILE A 511 10.20 14.73 -49.31
N CYS A 512 9.72 13.77 -50.10
CA CYS A 512 10.56 12.91 -50.94
C CYS A 512 10.17 12.89 -52.43
N LEU A 513 9.26 13.79 -52.84
CA LEU A 513 8.80 14.01 -54.23
C LEU A 513 8.37 12.73 -54.98
N SER A 514 8.02 11.68 -54.24
CA SER A 514 7.62 10.39 -54.82
C SER A 514 6.11 10.40 -55.11
N PRO A 515 5.67 9.97 -56.30
CA PRO A 515 4.27 10.07 -56.72
C PRO A 515 3.34 9.10 -55.99
N ALA A 516 2.07 9.47 -55.88
CA ALA A 516 1.01 8.67 -55.27
C ALA A 516 0.54 7.54 -56.21
N SER A 517 0.49 6.31 -55.70
CA SER A 517 0.02 5.13 -56.46
C SER A 517 -1.45 4.80 -56.15
N PRO A 518 -2.29 4.44 -57.15
CA PRO A 518 -3.66 3.99 -56.92
C PRO A 518 -3.76 2.70 -56.09
N MET A 519 -4.92 2.47 -55.47
CA MET A 519 -5.21 1.25 -54.71
C MET A 519 -5.65 0.08 -55.61
N GLY A 520 -5.19 -1.12 -55.27
CA GLY A 520 -5.64 -2.41 -55.80
C GLY A 520 -5.63 -3.48 -54.68
N PRO A 521 -6.39 -4.58 -54.83
CA PRO A 521 -6.74 -5.44 -53.70
C PRO A 521 -5.70 -6.51 -53.32
N SER A 522 -5.65 -6.80 -52.02
CA SER A 522 -5.23 -8.03 -51.31
C SER A 522 -4.38 -9.09 -52.03
N SER A 523 -3.20 -9.39 -51.45
CA SER A 523 -2.50 -10.69 -51.60
C SER A 523 -1.89 -11.13 -50.26
N SER A 524 -2.14 -12.38 -49.86
CA SER A 524 -1.71 -12.96 -48.57
C SER A 524 -0.25 -13.43 -48.55
N SER A 525 0.47 -13.21 -47.45
CA SER A 525 1.73 -13.90 -47.14
C SER A 525 1.48 -15.10 -46.22
N SER A 526 1.67 -16.32 -46.72
CA SER A 526 1.41 -17.56 -45.98
C SER A 526 2.51 -17.91 -44.97
N SER A 527 2.16 -18.09 -43.70
CA SER A 527 3.00 -18.81 -42.73
C SER A 527 2.74 -20.32 -42.82
N SER A 528 3.76 -21.13 -43.07
CA SER A 528 3.64 -22.59 -43.10
C SER A 528 3.40 -23.19 -41.71
N PRO A 529 2.74 -24.37 -41.61
CA PRO A 529 2.47 -25.02 -40.33
C PRO A 529 3.73 -25.36 -39.54
N LYS A 530 3.62 -25.32 -38.21
CA LYS A 530 4.64 -25.75 -37.25
C LYS A 530 4.00 -26.66 -36.19
N TRP A 531 4.78 -27.57 -35.62
CA TRP A 531 4.34 -28.47 -34.54
C TRP A 531 5.19 -28.27 -33.29
N SER A 532 4.55 -28.28 -32.11
CA SER A 532 5.24 -28.19 -30.83
C SER A 532 5.70 -29.58 -30.38
N CYS A 533 6.97 -29.72 -29.99
CA CYS A 533 7.48 -30.98 -29.47
C CYS A 533 6.93 -31.26 -28.07
N LYS A 534 6.17 -32.35 -27.90
CA LYS A 534 5.57 -32.72 -26.59
C LYS A 534 6.59 -32.90 -25.44
N ALA A 535 7.88 -33.11 -25.72
CA ALA A 535 8.92 -33.30 -24.71
C ALA A 535 9.62 -32.00 -24.25
N CYS A 536 9.64 -30.94 -25.07
CA CYS A 536 10.39 -29.70 -24.78
C CYS A 536 9.70 -28.41 -25.29
N THR A 537 8.46 -28.50 -25.75
CA THR A 537 7.60 -27.44 -26.31
C THR A 537 8.12 -26.67 -27.55
N PHE A 538 9.35 -26.93 -28.01
CA PHE A 538 9.96 -26.24 -29.15
C PHE A 538 9.14 -26.42 -30.45
N LEU A 539 8.93 -25.31 -31.18
CA LEU A 539 8.12 -25.24 -32.41
C LEU A 539 8.95 -25.57 -33.66
N ASN A 540 8.82 -26.81 -34.14
CA ASN A 540 9.52 -27.32 -35.31
C ASN A 540 8.69 -27.10 -36.59
N PRO A 541 9.34 -26.93 -37.77
CA PRO A 541 8.64 -26.96 -39.06
C PRO A 541 7.95 -28.31 -39.31
N TYR A 542 6.76 -28.30 -39.92
CA TYR A 542 5.96 -29.53 -40.16
C TYR A 542 6.67 -30.57 -41.04
N ASN A 543 7.62 -30.13 -41.86
CA ASN A 543 8.43 -30.94 -42.75
C ASN A 543 9.72 -31.49 -42.11
N ASN A 544 9.90 -31.37 -40.78
CA ASN A 544 11.00 -32.02 -40.06
C ASN A 544 10.47 -33.07 -39.05
N PRO A 545 10.75 -34.38 -39.25
CA PRO A 545 10.14 -35.46 -38.46
C PRO A 545 10.76 -35.67 -37.06
N SER A 546 11.85 -34.96 -36.73
CA SER A 546 12.52 -35.02 -35.43
C SER A 546 12.71 -33.61 -34.87
N CYS A 547 12.50 -33.43 -33.56
CA CYS A 547 12.70 -32.15 -32.89
C CYS A 547 14.18 -31.73 -32.95
N GLN A 548 14.45 -30.51 -33.44
CA GLN A 548 15.81 -29.99 -33.63
C GLN A 548 16.61 -29.84 -32.33
N VAL A 549 15.93 -29.68 -31.18
CA VAL A 549 16.56 -29.41 -29.87
C VAL A 549 16.83 -30.70 -29.07
N CYS A 550 15.99 -31.72 -29.19
CA CYS A 550 16.05 -32.92 -28.35
C CYS A 550 15.96 -34.25 -29.11
N GLY A 551 15.95 -34.25 -30.44
CA GLY A 551 15.92 -35.45 -31.29
C GLY A 551 14.61 -36.24 -31.29
N THR A 552 13.67 -35.96 -30.39
CA THR A 552 12.40 -36.67 -30.25
C THR A 552 11.57 -36.61 -31.52
N ARG A 553 11.15 -37.78 -32.04
CA ARG A 553 10.38 -37.90 -33.28
C ARG A 553 8.91 -37.48 -33.10
N CYS A 554 8.31 -36.98 -34.18
CA CYS A 554 6.88 -36.71 -34.23
C CYS A 554 6.08 -38.02 -34.29
N LEU A 555 5.13 -38.21 -33.37
CA LEU A 555 4.19 -39.34 -33.37
C LEU A 555 2.82 -38.85 -33.87
N SER A 556 2.47 -39.26 -35.08
CA SER A 556 1.21 -38.88 -35.74
C SER A 556 0.61 -40.04 -36.53
N ASN A 557 -0.13 -40.92 -35.85
CA ASN A 557 -1.34 -41.58 -36.34
C ASN A 557 -2.08 -42.24 -35.17
N LEU A 558 -3.40 -42.34 -35.28
CA LEU A 558 -4.28 -42.91 -34.27
C LEU A 558 -4.94 -44.18 -34.83
N LYS A 559 -4.65 -45.32 -34.22
CA LYS A 559 -5.37 -46.61 -34.28
C LYS A 559 -4.80 -47.53 -33.22
N ASP A 560 -5.58 -48.55 -32.85
CA ASP A 560 -5.29 -49.60 -31.87
C ASP A 560 -5.22 -49.08 -30.40
N LEU A 561 -5.99 -49.59 -29.42
CA LEU A 561 -7.07 -50.59 -29.42
C LEU A 561 -8.25 -50.15 -28.52
N ASP A 562 -9.45 -50.64 -28.82
CA ASP A 562 -10.46 -50.97 -27.82
C ASP A 562 -10.28 -52.43 -27.37
N ASP A 563 -10.32 -52.74 -26.07
CA ASP A 563 -10.91 -54.00 -25.57
C ASP A 563 -11.25 -53.97 -24.06
N ALA A 564 -12.04 -54.96 -23.64
CA ALA A 564 -12.60 -55.34 -22.34
C ALA A 564 -11.62 -55.43 -21.13
N THR A 565 -11.99 -55.47 -19.84
CA THR A 565 -13.25 -55.33 -19.04
C THR A 565 -12.88 -55.23 -17.54
N GLU A 566 -13.81 -54.84 -16.65
CA GLU A 566 -14.00 -55.23 -15.21
C GLU A 566 -12.75 -55.46 -14.29
N HIS A 567 -12.69 -55.00 -13.02
CA HIS A 567 -13.69 -55.16 -11.96
C HIS A 567 -13.33 -54.35 -10.68
N ASP A 568 -14.36 -53.92 -9.94
CA ASP A 568 -14.40 -53.67 -8.48
C ASP A 568 -13.46 -52.62 -7.79
N SER A 569 -13.51 -52.61 -6.44
CA SER A 569 -13.50 -51.40 -5.63
C SER A 569 -12.69 -51.48 -4.31
N SER A 570 -12.83 -50.43 -3.49
CA SER A 570 -12.42 -50.28 -2.08
C SER A 570 -11.06 -49.65 -1.75
N VAL A 571 -11.19 -48.66 -0.87
CA VAL A 571 -10.21 -47.79 -0.23
C VAL A 571 -9.18 -48.53 0.63
N GLY A 572 -7.90 -48.18 0.47
CA GLY A 572 -7.01 -47.84 1.59
C GLY A 572 -6.18 -48.93 2.29
N SER A 573 -4.87 -48.70 2.39
CA SER A 573 -4.05 -48.94 3.60
C SER A 573 -2.60 -48.48 3.38
N VAL A 574 -1.85 -48.32 4.48
CA VAL A 574 -0.42 -47.96 4.50
C VAL A 574 0.38 -49.22 4.85
N PHE A 575 1.50 -49.50 4.15
CA PHE A 575 2.82 -49.85 4.75
C PHE A 575 3.88 -50.21 3.67
N PHE A 576 5.15 -49.94 3.97
CA PHE A 576 6.32 -50.47 3.25
C PHE A 576 6.54 -51.97 3.58
N PRO A 577 7.13 -52.76 2.66
CA PRO A 577 8.49 -53.24 2.96
C PRO A 577 9.46 -53.52 1.75
N LEU A 578 10.74 -53.28 2.05
CA LEU A 578 11.95 -54.02 1.62
C LEU A 578 12.57 -53.95 0.18
N ARG A 579 13.90 -53.74 0.21
CA ARG A 579 14.97 -53.95 -0.80
C ARG A 579 15.22 -55.48 -1.00
N PRO A 580 15.92 -56.01 -2.05
CA PRO A 580 17.32 -55.70 -2.42
C PRO A 580 17.63 -55.79 -3.96
N CYS A 581 18.87 -55.80 -4.50
CA CYS A 581 20.22 -55.86 -3.91
C CYS A 581 21.31 -55.10 -4.72
N ASN A 582 22.53 -55.10 -4.16
CA ASN A 582 23.80 -54.50 -4.59
C ASN A 582 24.61 -55.30 -5.62
N LYS A 583 25.62 -54.66 -6.26
CA LYS A 583 27.09 -54.87 -6.09
C LYS A 583 27.90 -54.15 -7.19
N ARG A 584 29.22 -53.88 -7.11
CA ARG A 584 30.18 -53.47 -6.03
C ARG A 584 31.62 -53.54 -6.59
N LYS A 585 32.51 -52.63 -6.18
CA LYS A 585 33.94 -52.81 -5.77
C LYS A 585 34.40 -51.44 -5.18
N ALA A 586 34.96 -51.25 -3.98
CA ALA A 586 35.87 -52.03 -3.10
C ALA A 586 37.35 -51.99 -3.58
N ILE A 587 38.41 -51.85 -2.76
CA ILE A 587 38.62 -51.86 -1.26
C ILE A 587 40.07 -51.28 -0.98
N ASP A 588 40.67 -50.86 0.15
CA ASP A 588 40.56 -50.77 1.66
C ASP A 588 41.66 -49.74 2.16
N HIS A 589 42.00 -49.36 3.42
CA HIS A 589 41.48 -49.30 4.82
C HIS A 589 42.43 -48.41 5.71
N HIS A 590 42.15 -48.25 7.04
CA HIS A 590 42.95 -47.63 8.16
C HIS A 590 43.10 -46.07 8.26
N ASP A 591 43.04 -45.33 9.41
CA ASP A 591 43.08 -45.55 10.91
C ASP A 591 44.46 -45.27 11.60
N SER A 592 44.67 -44.54 12.72
CA SER A 592 43.87 -43.59 13.56
C SER A 592 44.75 -42.70 14.53
N SER A 593 44.40 -42.54 15.83
CA SER A 593 44.97 -41.70 16.95
C SER A 593 44.77 -40.16 16.90
N GLU A 594 44.32 -39.39 17.92
CA GLU A 594 44.65 -39.17 19.38
C GLU A 594 45.87 -38.21 19.61
N ARG A 595 45.95 -37.23 20.55
CA ARG A 595 45.24 -36.74 21.78
C ARG A 595 45.35 -35.18 21.86
N VAL A 596 44.43 -34.34 22.39
CA VAL A 596 43.79 -34.17 23.72
C VAL A 596 44.60 -33.34 24.76
N ASN A 597 43.91 -32.42 25.49
CA ASN A 597 44.29 -31.67 26.71
C ASN A 597 45.31 -30.49 26.63
N LEU A 598 45.31 -29.47 27.53
CA LEU A 598 44.22 -28.84 28.33
C LEU A 598 44.68 -27.47 28.94
N LYS A 599 43.95 -26.38 28.64
CA LYS A 599 43.41 -25.34 29.56
C LYS A 599 44.17 -25.00 30.88
N LEU A 600 44.48 -23.70 31.09
CA LEU A 600 44.32 -22.84 32.32
C LEU A 600 45.06 -21.48 32.06
N LYS A 601 44.72 -20.25 32.49
CA LYS A 601 43.60 -19.52 33.18
C LYS A 601 44.17 -18.66 34.35
N LEU A 602 43.56 -17.48 34.61
CA LEU A 602 43.85 -16.48 35.69
C LEU A 602 45.04 -15.51 35.41
N SER A 603 45.08 -14.25 35.88
CA SER A 603 44.03 -13.29 36.35
C SER A 603 44.63 -11.87 36.61
N GLN A 604 43.77 -10.82 36.66
CA GLN A 604 43.93 -9.52 37.40
C GLN A 604 45.03 -8.52 36.94
N LYS A 605 44.71 -7.24 36.67
CA LYS A 605 44.43 -6.05 37.55
C LYS A 605 45.68 -5.48 38.27
N ALA A 606 45.92 -4.16 38.38
CA ALA A 606 45.30 -2.95 37.78
C ALA A 606 46.12 -1.65 38.06
N THR A 607 45.78 -0.55 37.37
CA THR A 607 45.96 0.90 37.72
C THR A 607 47.36 1.55 37.79
N ASP A 608 47.48 2.65 37.02
CA ASP A 608 48.16 3.95 37.21
C ASP A 608 49.66 4.09 37.58
N ILE A 609 50.35 4.93 36.78
CA ILE A 609 51.36 5.93 37.22
C ILE A 609 51.55 6.99 36.11
N THR A 610 52.06 8.17 36.48
CA THR A 610 52.18 9.39 35.65
C THR A 610 53.56 9.58 34.98
N GLY A 611 53.59 10.26 33.83
CA GLY A 611 54.58 11.34 33.60
C GLY A 611 55.67 11.12 32.54
N ASP A 612 55.74 12.12 31.65
CA ASP A 612 56.88 12.61 30.85
C ASP A 612 57.54 11.75 29.76
N GLU A 613 58.23 12.47 28.86
CA GLU A 613 58.69 12.08 27.53
C GLU A 613 60.21 11.83 27.50
N ASP A 614 60.67 10.83 26.73
CA ASP A 614 61.63 11.05 25.62
C ASP A 614 61.66 9.82 24.68
N THR A 615 62.57 9.80 23.70
CA THR A 615 62.36 9.20 22.39
C THR A 615 63.11 7.89 22.07
N ASP A 616 62.55 7.19 21.07
CA ASP A 616 63.11 6.12 20.21
C ASP A 616 63.47 4.75 20.82
N SER A 617 62.63 3.75 20.49
CA SER A 617 63.10 2.55 19.76
C SER A 617 61.92 1.78 19.17
N GLY A 618 61.94 1.53 17.86
CA GLY A 618 60.76 1.15 17.09
C GLY A 618 60.25 -0.29 17.28
N LYS A 619 58.91 -0.44 17.43
CA LYS A 619 58.17 -1.67 17.14
C LYS A 619 56.66 -1.45 16.99
N ASP A 620 56.26 -0.50 16.15
CA ASP A 620 54.86 -0.13 15.98
C ASP A 620 54.08 -1.17 15.15
N PHE A 621 53.63 -2.23 15.84
CA PHE A 621 52.71 -3.24 15.32
C PHE A 621 51.33 -2.61 15.14
N SER A 622 51.13 -1.90 14.02
CA SER A 622 49.90 -1.14 13.70
C SER A 622 48.64 -1.83 14.21
N SER A 623 48.08 -1.29 15.29
CA SER A 623 46.86 -1.78 15.91
C SER A 623 45.67 -0.95 15.42
N PHE A 624 44.55 -1.62 15.16
CA PHE A 624 43.36 -0.99 14.60
C PHE A 624 42.17 -1.21 15.53
N LYS A 625 41.41 -0.15 15.78
CA LYS A 625 40.21 -0.14 16.61
C LYS A 625 38.96 -0.07 15.73
N ILE A 626 38.03 -0.98 15.97
CA ILE A 626 36.74 -1.05 15.26
C ILE A 626 35.62 -0.97 16.29
N LEU A 627 34.80 0.07 16.21
CA LEU A 627 33.64 0.27 17.07
C LEU A 627 32.38 -0.26 16.38
N SER A 628 31.54 -1.00 17.09
CA SER A 628 30.18 -1.34 16.65
C SER A 628 29.15 -0.84 17.66
N TYR A 629 28.09 -0.20 17.18
CA TYR A 629 27.09 0.41 18.05
C TYR A 629 25.70 0.52 17.37
N ASN A 630 24.68 -0.14 17.92
CA ASN A 630 23.27 0.21 17.65
C ASN A 630 22.92 1.51 18.38
N VAL A 631 22.56 2.57 17.65
CA VAL A 631 22.35 3.92 18.20
C VAL A 631 20.94 4.15 18.75
N TRP A 632 20.04 3.18 18.60
CA TRP A 632 18.63 3.23 18.96
C TRP A 632 17.83 4.31 18.22
N PHE A 633 17.00 3.91 17.25
CA PHE A 633 16.17 4.82 16.43
C PHE A 633 15.09 5.59 17.24
N ARG A 634 15.01 5.40 18.57
CA ARG A 634 14.03 6.06 19.42
C ARG A 634 14.36 7.54 19.65
N GLU A 635 13.83 8.40 18.78
CA GLU A 635 14.10 9.84 18.77
C GLU A 635 13.38 10.64 19.86
N ASP A 636 12.27 10.16 20.42
CA ASP A 636 11.54 10.87 21.49
C ASP A 636 12.29 10.92 22.83
N LEU A 637 13.35 10.11 22.99
CA LEU A 637 14.12 10.00 24.22
C LEU A 637 15.50 10.67 24.09
N GLU A 638 15.54 11.97 24.39
CA GLU A 638 16.76 12.78 24.61
C GLU A 638 17.80 12.71 23.48
N LEU A 639 17.33 12.61 22.23
CA LEU A 639 18.11 12.32 21.03
C LEU A 639 19.46 13.04 20.94
N HIS A 640 19.47 14.38 21.02
CA HIS A 640 20.71 15.15 20.91
C HIS A 640 21.72 14.85 22.03
N LYS A 641 21.26 14.60 23.26
CA LYS A 641 22.14 14.26 24.38
C LYS A 641 22.68 12.83 24.24
N ARG A 642 21.84 11.88 23.82
CA ARG A 642 22.24 10.51 23.49
C ARG A 642 23.29 10.47 22.37
N MET A 643 23.01 11.13 21.24
CA MET A 643 23.92 11.16 20.09
C MET A 643 25.21 11.92 20.39
N LYS A 644 25.17 12.99 21.20
CA LYS A 644 26.40 13.62 21.72
C LYS A 644 27.21 12.63 22.56
N ALA A 645 26.60 11.90 23.49
CA ALA A 645 27.31 10.93 24.31
C ALA A 645 27.96 9.79 23.48
N ILE A 646 27.29 9.32 22.41
CA ILE A 646 27.91 8.39 21.45
C ILE A 646 29.08 9.07 20.71
N GLY A 647 28.94 10.33 20.31
CA GLY A 647 30.04 11.11 19.72
C GLY A 647 31.23 11.34 20.65
N ASP A 648 30.98 11.54 21.94
CA ASP A 648 32.01 11.67 22.98
C ASP A 648 32.77 10.35 23.15
N LEU A 649 32.09 9.18 23.07
CA LEU A 649 32.73 7.86 23.04
C LEU A 649 33.57 7.64 21.76
N VAL A 650 33.09 8.11 20.61
CA VAL A 650 33.85 8.07 19.34
C VAL A 650 35.14 8.90 19.48
N GLN A 651 35.08 10.08 20.09
CA GLN A 651 36.27 10.89 20.36
C GLN A 651 37.22 10.21 21.37
N LEU A 652 36.69 9.71 22.49
CA LEU A 652 37.46 9.08 23.57
C LEU A 652 38.25 7.85 23.09
N HIS A 653 37.61 6.94 22.34
CA HIS A 653 38.26 5.72 21.87
C HIS A 653 39.02 5.91 20.55
N SER A 654 38.63 6.93 19.77
CA SER A 654 39.18 7.30 18.45
C SER A 654 39.32 6.09 17.51
N PRO A 655 38.25 5.33 17.23
CA PRO A 655 38.32 4.14 16.39
C PRO A 655 38.71 4.45 14.93
N ASP A 656 39.30 3.48 14.24
CA ASP A 656 39.71 3.59 12.83
C ASP A 656 38.56 3.26 11.87
N LEU A 657 37.64 2.39 12.31
CA LEU A 657 36.35 2.16 11.67
C LEU A 657 35.21 2.16 12.69
N ILE A 658 34.04 2.62 12.24
CA ILE A 658 32.79 2.55 13.02
C ILE A 658 31.71 1.87 12.19
N CYS A 659 31.04 0.91 12.81
CA CYS A 659 29.87 0.20 12.35
C CYS A 659 28.66 0.70 13.16
N PHE A 660 27.84 1.61 12.62
CA PHE A 660 26.59 2.03 13.25
C PHE A 660 25.39 1.26 12.68
N GLN A 661 24.44 0.92 13.54
CA GLN A 661 23.13 0.32 13.20
C GLN A 661 22.00 1.20 13.75
N GLU A 662 20.82 1.17 13.12
CA GLU A 662 19.66 2.03 13.44
C GLU A 662 19.87 3.55 13.26
N VAL A 663 20.74 3.95 12.32
CA VAL A 663 20.95 5.36 12.00
C VAL A 663 19.74 5.89 11.22
N THR A 664 19.00 6.81 11.81
CA THR A 664 17.92 7.58 11.15
C THR A 664 18.50 8.80 10.41
N PRO A 665 17.73 9.47 9.54
CA PRO A 665 18.16 10.73 8.92
C PRO A 665 18.55 11.82 9.94
N ASN A 666 17.80 11.95 11.04
CA ASN A 666 18.08 12.96 12.07
C ASN A 666 19.35 12.62 12.86
N ILE A 667 19.61 11.33 13.15
CA ILE A 667 20.87 10.90 13.77
C ILE A 667 22.05 11.13 12.83
N TYR A 668 21.90 10.84 11.54
CA TYR A 668 22.92 11.09 10.53
C TYR A 668 23.31 12.57 10.48
N ASP A 669 22.36 13.50 10.50
CA ASP A 669 22.68 14.93 10.51
C ASP A 669 23.27 15.43 11.84
N ILE A 670 22.94 14.84 12.99
CA ILE A 670 23.61 15.14 14.28
C ILE A 670 25.08 14.66 14.25
N PHE A 671 25.33 13.46 13.73
CA PHE A 671 26.69 12.94 13.57
C PHE A 671 27.49 13.76 12.54
N LYS A 672 26.89 14.11 11.41
CA LYS A 672 27.48 14.95 10.35
C LYS A 672 27.84 16.37 10.80
N GLN A 673 27.15 16.91 11.81
CA GLN A 673 27.48 18.17 12.48
C GLN A 673 28.53 18.02 13.60
N SER A 674 28.86 16.79 14.02
CA SER A 674 29.80 16.56 15.12
C SER A 674 31.25 16.74 14.66
N THR A 675 32.09 17.34 15.51
CA THR A 675 33.49 17.70 15.16
C THR A 675 34.38 16.52 14.79
N TRP A 676 34.02 15.30 15.22
CA TRP A 676 34.74 14.08 14.85
C TRP A 676 34.41 13.56 13.43
N TRP A 677 33.31 13.99 12.80
CA TRP A 677 32.87 13.45 11.51
C TRP A 677 33.88 13.66 10.38
N GLY A 678 34.51 14.83 10.34
CA GLY A 678 35.40 15.25 9.25
C GLY A 678 36.66 14.40 9.04
N VAL A 679 37.03 13.51 9.98
CA VAL A 679 38.16 12.58 9.81
C VAL A 679 37.75 11.19 9.29
N TYR A 680 36.45 10.95 9.06
CA TYR A 680 35.94 9.67 8.54
C TYR A 680 35.34 9.82 7.14
N ARG A 681 35.65 8.86 6.27
CA ARG A 681 34.91 8.63 5.02
C ARG A 681 33.68 7.76 5.33
N CYS A 682 32.50 8.23 4.95
CA CYS A 682 31.21 7.56 5.18
C CYS A 682 30.80 6.68 3.98
N SER A 683 30.12 5.56 4.25
CA SER A 683 29.52 4.67 3.23
C SER A 683 28.15 5.12 2.71
N VAL A 684 27.53 6.13 3.33
CA VAL A 684 26.15 6.57 3.06
C VAL A 684 26.16 8.01 2.56
N SER A 685 25.72 8.23 1.31
CA SER A 685 25.49 9.58 0.78
C SER A 685 24.28 10.23 1.46
N SER A 686 24.19 11.56 1.47
CA SER A 686 23.02 12.21 2.06
C SER A 686 21.72 11.89 1.30
N GLU A 687 21.78 11.63 -0.01
CA GLU A 687 20.64 11.11 -0.79
C GLU A 687 20.17 9.74 -0.26
N MET A 688 21.11 8.81 -0.03
CA MET A 688 20.80 7.51 0.56
C MET A 688 20.22 7.67 1.97
N ALA A 689 20.77 8.59 2.78
CA ALA A 689 20.32 8.83 4.14
C ALA A 689 18.84 9.28 4.20
N TYR A 690 18.43 10.26 3.39
CA TYR A 690 17.04 10.74 3.38
C TYR A 690 16.06 9.79 2.65
N SER A 691 16.55 8.80 1.90
CA SER A 691 15.70 7.83 1.17
C SER A 691 15.18 6.66 2.00
N ARG A 692 15.57 6.53 3.28
CA ARG A 692 15.26 5.38 4.14
C ARG A 692 14.91 5.84 5.57
N PRO A 693 13.98 5.17 6.28
CA PRO A 693 13.61 5.56 7.64
C PRO A 693 14.75 5.34 8.65
N TYR A 694 15.55 4.29 8.46
CA TYR A 694 16.82 4.06 9.13
C TYR A 694 17.69 3.10 8.32
N PHE A 695 18.98 3.04 8.62
CA PHE A 695 19.98 2.26 7.89
C PHE A 695 21.18 1.86 8.76
N CYS A 696 22.08 1.05 8.19
CA CYS A 696 23.41 0.80 8.74
C CYS A 696 24.43 1.71 8.05
N MET A 697 25.48 2.09 8.77
CA MET A 697 26.48 3.04 8.27
C MET A 697 27.89 2.60 8.66
N LEU A 698 28.79 2.58 7.67
CA LEU A 698 30.23 2.39 7.88
C LEU A 698 30.94 3.75 7.76
N LEU A 699 31.86 3.98 8.69
CA LEU A 699 32.77 5.13 8.71
C LEU A 699 34.19 4.59 8.80
N SER A 700 35.16 5.17 8.08
CA SER A 700 36.56 4.78 8.18
C SER A 700 37.53 5.97 8.05
N LYS A 701 38.57 5.97 8.89
CA LYS A 701 39.77 6.82 8.73
C LYS A 701 40.76 6.24 7.72
N LEU A 702 40.70 4.93 7.48
CA LEU A 702 41.64 4.22 6.60
C LEU A 702 41.28 4.44 5.13
N PRO A 703 42.24 4.27 4.19
CA PRO A 703 41.96 4.31 2.75
C PRO A 703 40.93 3.24 2.34
N VAL A 704 39.71 3.68 2.03
CA VAL A 704 38.62 2.82 1.53
C VAL A 704 38.76 2.61 0.02
N LYS A 705 38.91 1.35 -0.40
CA LYS A 705 38.93 0.91 -1.80
C LYS A 705 37.53 0.92 -2.39
N SER A 706 36.57 0.35 -1.67
CA SER A 706 35.15 0.36 -2.03
C SER A 706 34.25 0.24 -0.81
N PHE A 707 33.07 0.87 -0.90
CA PHE A 707 31.90 0.49 -0.11
C PHE A 707 30.91 -0.28 -0.99
N SER A 708 30.20 -1.25 -0.43
CA SER A 708 29.12 -1.96 -1.11
C SER A 708 28.08 -2.46 -0.12
N ASN A 709 26.80 -2.32 -0.45
CA ASN A 709 25.70 -2.87 0.34
C ASN A 709 25.05 -4.03 -0.41
N LYS A 710 24.73 -5.11 0.29
CA LYS A 710 24.04 -6.28 -0.26
C LYS A 710 22.78 -6.59 0.55
N PRO A 711 21.56 -6.37 0.02
CA PRO A 711 20.33 -6.84 0.64
C PRO A 711 20.34 -8.35 0.83
N PHE A 712 19.80 -8.84 1.95
CA PHE A 712 19.67 -10.28 2.18
C PHE A 712 18.49 -10.85 1.41
N SER A 713 18.67 -12.04 0.83
CA SER A 713 17.69 -12.71 -0.03
C SER A 713 16.35 -13.05 0.65
N ASN A 714 16.32 -13.06 1.98
CA ASN A 714 15.20 -13.53 2.80
C ASN A 714 14.71 -12.52 3.86
N SER A 715 15.15 -11.25 3.83
CA SER A 715 14.75 -10.27 4.84
C SER A 715 13.32 -9.78 4.64
N ILE A 716 12.62 -9.52 5.76
CA ILE A 716 11.27 -8.95 5.78
C ILE A 716 11.36 -7.44 6.10
N MET A 717 12.30 -7.04 6.97
CA MET A 717 12.59 -5.66 7.38
C MET A 717 13.67 -4.97 6.52
N GLY A 718 13.86 -5.40 5.27
CA GLY A 718 14.79 -4.78 4.32
C GLY A 718 16.27 -4.79 4.74
N ARG A 719 16.71 -5.77 5.52
CA ARG A 719 18.08 -5.87 6.03
C ARG A 719 19.10 -6.05 4.91
N GLU A 720 20.25 -5.41 5.08
CA GLU A 720 21.39 -5.47 4.17
C GLU A 720 22.72 -5.59 4.91
N LEU A 721 23.67 -6.29 4.28
CA LEU A 721 25.06 -6.34 4.69
C LEU A 721 25.83 -5.18 4.04
N CYS A 722 26.22 -4.19 4.84
CA CYS A 722 27.11 -3.12 4.43
C CYS A 722 28.57 -3.60 4.54
N ILE A 723 29.41 -3.31 3.55
CA ILE A 723 30.80 -3.79 3.48
C ILE A 723 31.73 -2.66 3.05
N ALA A 724 32.88 -2.54 3.72
CA ALA A 724 34.01 -1.71 3.32
C ALA A 724 35.26 -2.60 3.10
N ASP A 725 35.90 -2.48 1.95
CA ASP A 725 37.28 -2.97 1.74
C ASP A 725 38.24 -1.80 1.98
N VAL A 726 39.11 -1.94 2.98
CA VAL A 726 40.05 -0.90 3.42
C VAL A 726 41.48 -1.41 3.42
N GLU A 727 42.42 -0.49 3.19
CA GLU A 727 43.85 -0.78 3.27
C GLU A 727 44.38 -0.46 4.68
N ALA A 728 44.89 -1.48 5.37
CA ALA A 728 45.59 -1.30 6.63
C ALA A 728 47.00 -0.75 6.39
N ALA A 729 47.59 -0.07 7.39
CA ALA A 729 48.89 0.61 7.33
C ALA A 729 50.12 -0.29 7.01
N SER A 730 49.92 -1.58 6.73
CA SER A 730 50.93 -2.54 6.26
C SER A 730 50.68 -3.04 4.83
N GLY A 731 49.84 -2.35 4.05
CA GLY A 731 49.46 -2.72 2.67
C GLY A 731 48.51 -3.94 2.57
N LYS A 732 48.07 -4.46 3.71
CA LYS A 732 47.14 -5.61 3.81
C LYS A 732 45.70 -5.11 3.64
N SER A 733 44.91 -5.75 2.76
CA SER A 733 43.45 -5.51 2.75
C SER A 733 42.80 -6.12 3.98
N LEU A 734 41.86 -5.36 4.54
CA LEU A 734 40.95 -5.77 5.61
C LEU A 734 39.54 -5.43 5.16
N VAL A 735 38.64 -6.42 5.22
CA VAL A 735 37.23 -6.21 4.91
C VAL A 735 36.46 -6.07 6.21
N VAL A 736 35.80 -4.92 6.41
CA VAL A 736 34.94 -4.67 7.57
C VAL A 736 33.50 -4.60 7.09
N ALA A 737 32.64 -5.42 7.68
CA ALA A 737 31.23 -5.52 7.34
C ALA A 737 30.36 -5.25 8.56
N THR A 738 29.16 -4.73 8.32
CA THR A 738 28.14 -4.50 9.34
C THR A 738 26.75 -4.80 8.82
N SER A 739 25.87 -5.19 9.74
CA SER A 739 24.46 -5.45 9.49
C SER A 739 23.69 -5.19 10.77
N HIS A 740 22.44 -4.78 10.63
CA HIS A 740 21.39 -5.07 11.59
C HIS A 740 20.69 -6.31 11.03
N LEU A 741 20.68 -7.45 11.74
CA LEU A 741 19.96 -8.64 11.27
C LEU A 741 18.44 -8.52 11.57
N GLU A 742 17.65 -9.50 11.14
CA GLU A 742 16.19 -9.52 11.36
C GLU A 742 15.85 -9.47 12.87
N SER A 743 15.14 -8.45 13.33
CA SER A 743 14.88 -8.26 14.77
C SER A 743 13.66 -9.06 15.24
N PRO A 744 13.63 -9.62 16.47
CA PRO A 744 12.40 -10.18 17.04
C PRO A 744 11.32 -9.11 17.14
N CYS A 745 10.14 -9.35 16.55
CA CYS A 745 9.05 -8.37 16.50
C CYS A 745 7.83 -8.86 17.30
N PRO A 746 7.76 -8.61 18.62
CA PRO A 746 6.63 -8.96 19.46
C PRO A 746 5.46 -7.95 19.29
N ALA A 747 4.99 -7.79 18.04
CA ALA A 747 3.96 -6.83 17.66
C ALA A 747 2.69 -7.55 17.14
N PRO A 748 1.50 -6.94 17.27
CA PRO A 748 0.30 -7.49 16.65
C PRO A 748 0.42 -7.56 15.12
N PRO A 749 -0.17 -8.58 14.47
CA PRO A 749 -0.98 -9.65 15.07
C PRO A 749 -0.17 -10.88 15.54
N LYS A 750 1.14 -10.96 15.28
CA LYS A 750 1.96 -12.16 15.54
C LYS A 750 2.99 -11.93 16.65
N TRP A 751 2.49 -12.05 17.88
CA TRP A 751 3.24 -11.80 19.14
C TRP A 751 4.44 -12.73 19.38
N ASP A 752 4.65 -13.70 18.50
CA ASP A 752 5.63 -14.79 18.53
C ASP A 752 6.68 -14.72 17.41
N GLN A 753 6.64 -13.72 16.52
CA GLN A 753 7.59 -13.58 15.41
C GLN A 753 9.00 -13.18 15.89
N MET A 754 9.76 -14.19 16.32
CA MET A 754 11.16 -14.06 16.71
C MET A 754 12.13 -14.00 15.53
N TYR A 755 11.69 -14.22 14.29
CA TYR A 755 12.50 -14.17 13.05
C TYR A 755 13.83 -14.95 13.09
N SER A 756 13.84 -16.06 13.82
CA SER A 756 15.03 -16.85 14.11
C SER A 756 15.60 -17.55 12.88
N LYS A 757 14.74 -18.17 12.06
CA LYS A 757 15.15 -18.84 10.82
C LYS A 757 15.73 -17.83 9.84
N GLU A 758 15.14 -16.65 9.80
CA GLU A 758 15.49 -15.55 8.93
C GLU A 758 16.87 -15.00 9.30
N ARG A 759 17.16 -14.74 10.59
CA ARG A 759 18.52 -14.42 11.08
C ARG A 759 19.54 -15.50 10.75
N VAL A 760 19.21 -16.78 10.98
CA VAL A 760 20.12 -17.90 10.73
C VAL A 760 20.49 -17.97 9.24
N VAL A 761 19.55 -17.75 8.32
CA VAL A 761 19.84 -17.67 6.88
C VAL A 761 20.71 -16.45 6.55
N GLN A 762 20.39 -15.27 7.08
CA GLN A 762 21.16 -14.04 6.84
C GLN A 762 22.61 -14.15 7.33
N ALA A 763 22.82 -14.65 8.55
CA ALA A 763 24.14 -14.90 9.10
C ALA A 763 24.94 -15.89 8.24
N ASN A 764 24.31 -16.98 7.77
CA ASN A 764 24.93 -17.90 6.81
C ASN A 764 25.25 -17.22 5.47
N GLU A 765 24.37 -16.38 4.94
CA GLU A 765 24.58 -15.66 3.68
C GLU A 765 25.77 -14.68 3.78
N ALA A 766 25.88 -13.96 4.91
CA ALA A 766 26.99 -13.05 5.19
C ALA A 766 28.34 -13.78 5.28
N ILE A 767 28.44 -14.84 6.10
CA ILE A 767 29.69 -15.62 6.24
C ILE A 767 30.08 -16.28 4.91
N ASN A 768 29.11 -16.81 4.14
CA ASN A 768 29.38 -17.40 2.82
C ASN A 768 29.82 -16.40 1.75
N LEU A 769 29.42 -15.12 1.85
CA LEU A 769 29.92 -14.05 1.00
C LEU A 769 31.34 -13.63 1.40
N LEU A 770 31.53 -13.37 2.69
CA LEU A 770 32.75 -12.75 3.24
C LEU A 770 33.96 -13.69 3.28
N LYS A 771 33.76 -15.01 3.43
CA LYS A 771 34.86 -16.01 3.48
C LYS A 771 35.74 -16.12 2.24
N LYS A 772 35.44 -15.34 1.19
CA LYS A 772 36.30 -15.15 0.01
C LYS A 772 37.52 -14.28 0.31
N GLN A 773 37.54 -13.59 1.44
CA GLN A 773 38.53 -12.59 1.81
C GLN A 773 39.44 -13.09 2.95
N PRO A 774 40.76 -12.80 2.92
CA PRO A 774 41.71 -13.36 3.88
C PRO A 774 41.62 -12.72 5.28
N ASN A 775 41.11 -11.49 5.38
CA ASN A 775 40.98 -10.75 6.63
C ASN A 775 39.61 -10.07 6.69
N VAL A 776 38.77 -10.48 7.64
CA VAL A 776 37.39 -10.00 7.79
C VAL A 776 37.07 -9.70 9.26
N VAL A 777 36.38 -8.58 9.47
CA VAL A 777 35.61 -8.30 10.70
C VAL A 777 34.16 -8.06 10.31
N PHE A 778 33.24 -8.93 10.74
CA PHE A 778 31.80 -8.70 10.64
C PHE A 778 31.27 -8.29 12.01
N GLY A 779 30.88 -7.03 12.16
CA GLY A 779 30.46 -6.43 13.43
C GLY A 779 29.17 -5.63 13.30
N GLY A 780 28.20 -5.89 14.18
CA GLY A 780 26.91 -5.21 14.18
C GLY A 780 25.94 -5.83 15.17
N ASP A 781 24.76 -5.23 15.29
CA ASP A 781 23.61 -5.84 15.95
C ASP A 781 23.08 -7.03 15.14
N MET A 782 23.49 -8.22 15.56
CA MET A 782 23.07 -9.48 14.94
C MET A 782 21.72 -9.97 15.48
N ASN A 783 21.08 -9.23 16.40
CA ASN A 783 19.85 -9.59 17.13
C ASN A 783 19.87 -11.01 17.73
N TRP A 784 21.08 -11.57 17.93
CA TRP A 784 21.26 -13.01 18.06
C TRP A 784 21.03 -13.50 19.49
N ASP A 785 20.18 -14.50 19.63
CA ASP A 785 19.85 -15.12 20.91
C ASP A 785 20.13 -16.62 20.85
N ASP A 786 21.25 -17.06 21.45
CA ASP A 786 21.73 -18.44 21.34
C ASP A 786 20.75 -19.49 21.89
N LYS A 787 19.71 -19.07 22.64
CA LYS A 787 18.63 -19.95 23.12
C LYS A 787 17.55 -20.21 22.08
N HIS A 788 17.37 -19.32 21.12
CA HIS A 788 16.33 -19.37 20.10
C HIS A 788 16.90 -19.64 18.71
N ASP A 789 18.02 -19.01 18.38
CA ASP A 789 18.74 -19.10 17.10
C ASP A 789 19.78 -20.22 17.08
N GLY A 790 20.14 -20.75 18.26
CA GLY A 790 21.21 -21.72 18.43
C GLY A 790 22.62 -21.09 18.34
N PRO A 791 23.67 -21.92 18.22
CA PRO A 791 25.03 -21.43 18.08
C PRO A 791 25.19 -20.65 16.76
N TYR A 792 25.92 -19.54 16.81
CA TYR A 792 26.20 -18.73 15.62
C TYR A 792 26.92 -19.56 14.54
N PRO A 793 26.55 -19.46 13.24
CA PRO A 793 27.06 -20.31 12.15
C PRO A 793 28.49 -19.93 11.73
N LEU A 794 29.46 -20.16 12.62
CA LEU A 794 30.89 -20.07 12.33
C LEU A 794 31.30 -21.20 11.37
N GLN A 795 32.16 -20.87 10.40
CA GLN A 795 32.84 -21.83 9.53
C GLN A 795 34.29 -22.01 9.99
N ASP A 796 35.02 -23.00 9.46
CA ASP A 796 36.39 -23.27 9.89
C ASP A 796 37.29 -22.02 9.78
N GLY A 797 38.02 -21.73 10.86
CA GLY A 797 38.85 -20.53 10.98
C GLY A 797 38.10 -19.22 11.28
N TRP A 798 36.78 -19.24 11.46
CA TRP A 798 36.01 -18.09 11.97
C TRP A 798 35.87 -18.13 13.49
N ILE A 799 35.92 -16.96 14.13
CA ILE A 799 35.90 -16.80 15.59
C ILE A 799 34.94 -15.69 16.03
N ASP A 800 34.20 -15.93 17.12
CA ASP A 800 33.50 -14.89 17.88
C ASP A 800 34.49 -14.26 18.86
N ALA A 801 34.78 -12.98 18.65
CA ALA A 801 35.81 -12.24 19.40
C ALA A 801 35.55 -12.24 20.92
N TRP A 802 34.29 -12.07 21.33
CA TRP A 802 33.93 -12.05 22.75
C TRP A 802 34.04 -13.44 23.35
N SER A 803 33.52 -14.46 22.67
CA SER A 803 33.64 -15.84 23.15
C SER A 803 35.09 -16.34 23.21
N GLN A 804 35.97 -15.82 22.35
CA GLN A 804 37.38 -16.17 22.34
C GLN A 804 38.17 -15.51 23.49
N LEU A 805 38.04 -14.19 23.67
CA LEU A 805 38.82 -13.45 24.67
C LEU A 805 38.20 -13.48 26.07
N ARG A 806 36.87 -13.49 26.17
CA ARG A 806 36.12 -13.39 27.44
C ARG A 806 35.17 -14.59 27.65
N PRO A 807 35.61 -15.87 27.52
CA PRO A 807 34.74 -17.06 27.59
C PRO A 807 34.05 -17.32 28.95
N ASN A 808 34.31 -16.51 29.97
CA ASN A 808 33.67 -16.60 31.29
C ASN A 808 32.76 -15.39 31.59
N GLU A 809 32.59 -14.47 30.63
CA GLU A 809 31.77 -13.25 30.77
C GLU A 809 30.62 -13.29 29.76
N ASN A 810 29.39 -13.02 30.20
CA ASN A 810 28.20 -13.20 29.36
C ASN A 810 28.13 -12.25 28.14
N GLY A 811 28.84 -11.11 28.18
CA GLY A 811 28.84 -10.12 27.10
C GLY A 811 27.46 -9.57 26.78
N TRP A 812 26.62 -9.30 27.78
CA TRP A 812 25.27 -8.77 27.55
C TRP A 812 25.32 -7.33 27.04
N THR A 813 25.22 -7.16 25.72
CA THR A 813 25.13 -5.84 25.07
C THR A 813 23.75 -5.21 25.24
N TYR A 814 22.70 -6.02 25.41
CA TYR A 814 21.37 -5.57 25.80
C TYR A 814 21.03 -6.13 27.19
N ASP A 815 21.10 -5.29 28.22
CA ASP A 815 20.85 -5.70 29.62
C ASP A 815 19.95 -4.72 30.38
N THR A 816 18.68 -5.09 30.51
CA THR A 816 17.66 -4.33 31.27
C THR A 816 17.91 -4.21 32.78
N LYS A 817 18.90 -4.92 33.34
CA LYS A 817 19.27 -4.84 34.76
C LYS A 817 20.27 -3.70 35.01
N SER A 818 21.21 -3.49 34.09
CA SER A 818 22.21 -2.42 34.18
C SER A 818 21.74 -1.17 33.44
N ASN A 819 21.13 -1.32 32.26
CA ASN A 819 20.56 -0.22 31.49
C ASN A 819 19.17 0.18 32.03
N GLN A 820 19.16 1.04 33.06
CA GLN A 820 17.97 1.33 33.86
C GLN A 820 16.84 2.00 33.06
N MET A 821 17.08 2.73 31.97
CA MET A 821 16.00 3.31 31.16
C MET A 821 15.11 2.24 30.52
N LEU A 822 15.63 1.02 30.32
CA LEU A 822 14.90 -0.11 29.79
C LEU A 822 13.96 -0.78 30.81
N THR A 823 13.99 -0.38 32.08
CA THR A 823 13.20 -0.93 33.21
C THR A 823 11.82 -1.44 32.77
N GLY A 824 11.65 -2.76 32.81
CA GLY A 824 10.43 -3.47 32.39
C GLY A 824 9.72 -4.18 33.54
N ASN A 825 8.93 -5.21 33.21
CA ASN A 825 8.31 -6.13 34.18
C ASN A 825 9.02 -7.50 34.26
N ARG A 826 10.02 -7.74 33.42
CA ARG A 826 10.88 -8.93 33.41
C ARG A 826 12.30 -8.51 33.05
N THR A 827 13.30 -9.13 33.66
CA THR A 827 14.70 -8.92 33.29
C THR A 827 15.00 -9.65 31.98
N LEU A 828 15.44 -8.92 30.98
CA LEU A 828 15.99 -9.43 29.73
C LEU A 828 17.47 -9.06 29.64
N GLN A 829 18.32 -10.04 29.33
CA GLN A 829 19.78 -9.91 29.21
C GLN A 829 20.23 -10.76 28.00
N LYS A 830 20.78 -10.13 26.96
CA LYS A 830 21.14 -10.75 25.68
C LYS A 830 22.44 -10.17 25.11
N ARG A 831 23.11 -10.95 24.26
CA ARG A 831 24.29 -10.56 23.49
C ARG A 831 23.92 -10.49 22.01
N LEU A 832 23.26 -9.39 21.66
CA LEU A 832 22.68 -9.17 20.33
C LEU A 832 23.78 -8.78 19.34
N ASP A 833 24.63 -7.84 19.74
CA ASP A 833 25.79 -7.35 19.00
C ASP A 833 26.99 -8.26 19.21
N ARG A 834 27.74 -8.51 18.12
CA ARG A 834 28.90 -9.42 18.11
C ARG A 834 29.96 -8.93 17.13
N PHE A 835 31.19 -9.39 17.32
CA PHE A 835 32.26 -9.31 16.32
C PHE A 835 32.67 -10.72 15.90
N ILE A 836 32.40 -11.06 14.65
CA ILE A 836 32.68 -12.35 14.02
C ILE A 836 33.81 -12.16 13.02
N CYS A 837 34.97 -12.75 13.30
CA CYS A 837 36.23 -12.44 12.62
C CYS A 837 36.81 -13.66 11.89
N HIS A 838 37.59 -13.39 10.84
CA HIS A 838 38.44 -14.37 10.15
C HIS A 838 39.73 -13.70 9.74
N PHE A 839 40.89 -14.23 10.11
CA PHE A 839 42.17 -13.56 9.87
C PHE A 839 43.30 -14.49 9.45
N HIS A 840 43.81 -14.28 8.23
CA HIS A 840 45.11 -14.76 7.83
C HIS A 840 46.23 -13.95 8.51
N ASP A 841 46.16 -12.61 8.47
CA ASP A 841 47.31 -11.73 8.75
C ASP A 841 47.21 -10.91 10.05
N PHE A 842 46.06 -10.94 10.72
CA PHE A 842 45.78 -10.19 11.96
C PHE A 842 45.43 -11.12 13.12
N LYS A 843 45.47 -10.59 14.34
CA LYS A 843 45.06 -11.24 15.59
C LYS A 843 44.23 -10.26 16.43
N ILE A 844 43.25 -10.77 17.17
CA ILE A 844 42.48 -9.95 18.11
C ILE A 844 43.36 -9.67 19.33
N ALA A 845 43.44 -8.40 19.73
CA ALA A 845 44.19 -7.92 20.89
C ALA A 845 43.29 -7.62 22.09
N SER A 846 42.14 -6.97 21.87
CA SER A 846 41.11 -6.75 22.90
C SER A 846 39.70 -6.77 22.30
N VAL A 847 38.70 -6.98 23.16
CA VAL A 847 37.31 -6.68 22.86
C VAL A 847 36.64 -6.19 24.14
N ASP A 848 36.05 -5.01 24.09
CA ASP A 848 35.64 -4.24 25.26
C ASP A 848 34.26 -3.62 25.03
N MET A 849 33.53 -3.36 26.13
CA MET A 849 32.15 -2.86 26.08
C MET A 849 32.12 -1.38 26.49
N VAL A 850 31.40 -0.54 25.74
CA VAL A 850 31.43 0.93 25.87
C VAL A 850 30.03 1.52 25.97
N GLY A 851 29.93 2.72 26.57
CA GLY A 851 28.65 3.41 26.78
C GLY A 851 27.75 2.80 27.86
N MET A 852 28.36 2.12 28.85
CA MET A 852 27.65 1.49 29.97
C MET A 852 27.18 2.49 31.05
N GLU A 853 27.58 3.75 30.95
CA GLU A 853 27.32 4.79 31.96
C GLU A 853 26.14 5.68 31.58
N ALA A 854 25.43 6.18 32.59
CA ALA A 854 24.34 7.15 32.40
C ALA A 854 24.89 8.54 32.08
N ILE A 855 24.21 9.25 31.19
CA ILE A 855 24.58 10.61 30.78
C ILE A 855 24.33 11.57 31.96
N PRO A 856 25.36 12.26 32.49
CA PRO A 856 25.23 13.05 33.71
C PRO A 856 24.13 14.11 33.63
N GLY A 857 23.22 14.09 34.61
CA GLY A 857 22.11 15.04 34.71
C GLY A 857 20.94 14.80 33.74
N VAL A 858 20.94 13.72 32.95
CA VAL A 858 19.86 13.44 31.98
C VAL A 858 18.93 12.35 32.52
N LEU A 859 17.65 12.70 32.64
CA LEU A 859 16.60 11.86 33.24
C LEU A 859 15.39 11.78 32.29
N TYR A 860 14.74 10.62 32.26
CA TYR A 860 13.55 10.33 31.46
C TYR A 860 12.42 9.83 32.34
N ASN A 861 11.20 10.36 32.14
CA ASN A 861 10.02 9.96 32.88
C ASN A 861 9.29 8.82 32.16
N LYS A 862 9.32 7.61 32.74
CA LYS A 862 8.66 6.42 32.20
C LYS A 862 7.38 6.13 32.95
N GLU A 863 6.25 6.12 32.25
CA GLU A 863 5.00 5.65 32.84
C GLU A 863 5.02 4.12 33.02
N LYS A 864 4.62 3.64 34.21
CA LYS A 864 4.49 2.23 34.52
C LYS A 864 3.12 1.95 35.16
N LYS A 865 2.24 1.31 34.40
CA LYS A 865 0.94 0.81 34.90
C LYS A 865 1.17 -0.41 35.81
N VAL A 866 0.82 -0.29 37.09
CA VAL A 866 0.95 -1.32 38.11
C VAL A 866 -0.40 -1.49 38.82
N ARG A 867 -1.04 -2.66 38.68
CA ARG A 867 -2.31 -3.01 39.35
C ARG A 867 -3.40 -1.90 39.26
N LYS A 868 -3.59 -1.35 38.06
CA LYS A 868 -4.49 -0.24 37.69
C LYS A 868 -4.04 1.18 38.07
N GLU A 869 -2.98 1.37 38.87
CA GLU A 869 -2.37 2.69 39.09
C GLU A 869 -1.34 3.00 37.98
N VAL A 870 -1.29 4.25 37.49
CA VAL A 870 -0.16 4.75 36.70
C VAL A 870 0.87 5.33 37.67
N LYS A 871 2.11 4.87 37.60
CA LYS A 871 3.24 5.47 38.35
C LYS A 871 4.30 5.95 37.39
N GLN A 872 4.66 7.23 37.48
CA GLN A 872 5.80 7.76 36.76
C GLN A 872 7.09 7.35 37.48
N LEU A 873 8.05 6.84 36.72
CA LEU A 873 9.40 6.50 37.18
C LEU A 873 10.38 7.44 36.51
N VAL A 874 11.10 8.23 37.31
CA VAL A 874 12.25 9.00 36.84
C VAL A 874 13.42 8.03 36.70
N LEU A 875 13.96 7.87 35.50
CA LEU A 875 15.05 6.93 35.18
C LEU A 875 16.23 7.68 34.56
N PRO A 876 17.48 7.28 34.82
CA PRO A 876 18.63 7.86 34.12
C PRO A 876 18.65 7.45 32.65
N VAL A 877 19.12 8.35 31.78
CA VAL A 877 19.28 8.08 30.35
C VAL A 877 20.69 7.59 30.05
N LEU A 878 20.81 6.55 29.22
CA LEU A 878 22.07 6.03 28.69
C LEU A 878 22.19 6.38 27.18
N PRO A 879 23.39 6.30 26.56
CA PRO A 879 23.59 6.67 25.16
C PRO A 879 22.69 5.90 24.18
N SER A 880 22.41 4.63 24.45
CA SER A 880 21.55 3.76 23.65
C SER A 880 20.95 2.65 24.54
N ASP A 881 19.96 1.90 24.04
CA ASP A 881 19.47 0.70 24.72
C ASP A 881 20.48 -0.46 24.65
N HIS A 882 21.29 -0.50 23.59
CA HIS A 882 22.48 -1.33 23.46
C HIS A 882 23.73 -0.68 24.08
N TYR A 883 24.68 -1.51 24.52
CA TYR A 883 26.06 -1.14 24.79
C TYR A 883 26.93 -1.43 23.57
N GLY A 884 27.79 -0.48 23.20
CA GLY A 884 28.70 -0.64 22.07
C GLY A 884 29.81 -1.65 22.35
N LEU A 885 30.37 -2.22 21.29
CA LEU A 885 31.56 -3.08 21.35
C LEU A 885 32.73 -2.39 20.64
N LEU A 886 33.89 -2.34 21.30
CA LEU A 886 35.15 -1.87 20.74
C LEU A 886 36.09 -3.07 20.57
N LEU A 887 36.43 -3.41 19.33
CA LEU A 887 37.38 -4.46 18.98
C LEU A 887 38.74 -3.84 18.68
N THR A 888 39.80 -4.31 19.34
CA THR A 888 41.18 -3.97 18.95
C THR A 888 41.83 -5.16 18.28
N ILE A 889 42.36 -4.98 17.06
CA ILE A 889 43.15 -5.97 16.35
C ILE A 889 44.59 -5.48 16.12
N SER A 890 45.52 -6.39 15.92
CA SER A 890 46.91 -6.07 15.54
C SER A 890 47.38 -7.01 14.42
N SER A 891 48.44 -6.64 13.69
CA SER A 891 49.10 -7.62 12.81
C SER A 891 49.52 -8.83 13.64
N LYS A 892 49.42 -10.03 13.05
CA LYS A 892 50.24 -11.16 13.49
C LYS A 892 51.71 -10.76 13.50
#